data_AF-A0A6F9CGL4-F1
#
_entry.id   AF-A0A6F9CGL4-F1
#
_cell.length_a   1.000
_cell.length_b   1.000
_cell.length_c   1.000
_cell.angle_alpha   90.00
_cell.angle_beta   90.00
_cell.angle_gamma   90.00
#
_symmetry.space_group_name_H-M   'P 1'
#
loop_
_entity.id
_entity.type
_entity.pdbx_description
1 polymer ?
#
loop_
_entity_poly.entity_id
_entity_poly.type
_entity_poly.pdbx_seq_one_letter_code
_entity_poly.pdbx_strand_id
1 'polypeptide(L)'
;MQNLTDLPGNATNSQKSLSVIIKVCVVIPFFCIFLYCIVVMLHTFASHRQFLDNSRYILFAYMLINDTLQLLSSVLLFLFVMGNVKFAIVYCAPLLFFSTSTFQNTPLILAAMSLERYVAIFYPLQRPAAWRADRIWIIILSLWLVSCLLPIVDFSLGETKPGVNVLSTPVLCKTLVLNSSPVQTLFKVSLNGLFFAVVAAIIMFTYMRILLETRKMRQDRASAGKAMHTVLLHGFQLLLCMIAFTHPVTESLIRMHAGWLHEHISFFNYFCFILLPRFLSPLIYGLRDESLRGYMRGAVLCCSHRHRISPRAPATKPRMYTSLLNVKQAINVERQLIDHLETYIEHESERLEDIKRFYAKVSDLHNEVYSGPSTAMANPLVAFTLIKRLQSEWLNLIYSDEAQENTQAFRSGYEEVEKEGSLPKLEDLQGAAKGLMRLQDVYALQVGGLVRGHFQRITNGNPIDIYSPTVSVPLSGDDCFLVGKVAYELEDYYHSVQWLEESTGNISYALSLSQELLNHDPMNGRVLKNVEKYERLLVDSPPLLSTDTGLKRPNTTYLRTRNTYERLCRTQGTQPTHYENPLLFCDYFNNDSPGLLLQPIRREVLNLQPYVVLYHSFITDSEAESIRDLAHTGLRRSVVASGEEQATAEYRISKSAWLKETAHPIIGRLDQRITLLTGLNVQPPYAEYLQVVNYGIGGHYEPHFDHATNAALFWWNLHRNGQGDGDTLHAGCPVLVGDKWVANKWIHEYGQEFQRRCSPNPEE
;
A
#
# COMPACT_ATOMS: atom_id res chain seq x y z
N MET A 1 53.70 80.08 -17.66
CA MET A 1 52.90 79.53 -18.76
C MET A 1 52.71 78.03 -18.52
N GLN A 2 51.48 77.54 -18.73
CA GLN A 2 51.02 76.14 -18.82
C GLN A 2 50.83 75.30 -17.53
N ASN A 3 49.56 75.23 -17.13
CA ASN A 3 48.71 74.07 -16.79
C ASN A 3 49.27 72.87 -15.99
N LEU A 4 48.77 72.71 -14.75
CA LEU A 4 48.59 71.44 -14.03
C LEU A 4 47.19 71.46 -13.37
N THR A 5 46.19 70.86 -14.01
CA THR A 5 45.57 69.54 -13.73
C THR A 5 44.65 69.47 -12.50
N ASP A 6 43.38 69.28 -12.80
CA ASP A 6 42.18 69.20 -11.95
C ASP A 6 42.16 68.10 -10.88
N LEU A 7 41.48 68.40 -9.77
CA LEU A 7 41.14 67.52 -8.65
C LEU A 7 40.00 66.52 -9.00
N PRO A 8 40.11 65.22 -8.66
CA PRO A 8 39.00 64.26 -8.70
C PRO A 8 38.44 64.02 -7.28
N GLY A 9 37.84 65.04 -6.66
CA GLY A 9 37.18 64.92 -5.35
C GLY A 9 35.66 64.74 -5.41
N ASN A 10 35.02 65.07 -6.53
CA ASN A 10 33.57 65.18 -6.65
C ASN A 10 32.89 64.07 -7.48
N ALA A 11 33.67 63.29 -8.25
CA ALA A 11 33.12 62.27 -9.16
C ALA A 11 32.60 61.02 -8.41
N THR A 12 33.27 60.58 -7.34
CA THR A 12 32.92 59.35 -6.61
C THR A 12 31.67 59.50 -5.73
N ASN A 13 31.44 60.66 -5.12
CA ASN A 13 30.19 60.95 -4.39
C ASN A 13 28.99 61.17 -5.32
N SER A 14 29.22 61.83 -6.47
CA SER A 14 28.20 61.98 -7.52
C SER A 14 27.76 60.64 -8.09
N GLN A 15 28.71 59.74 -8.39
CA GLN A 15 28.43 58.41 -8.94
C GLN A 15 27.70 57.48 -7.94
N LYS A 16 28.04 57.55 -6.64
CA LYS A 16 27.30 56.84 -5.58
C LYS A 16 25.88 57.40 -5.40
N SER A 17 25.72 58.73 -5.37
CA SER A 17 24.40 59.37 -5.27
C SER A 17 23.51 59.04 -6.46
N LEU A 18 24.05 59.07 -7.68
CA LEU A 18 23.34 58.68 -8.90
C LEU A 18 22.91 57.21 -8.87
N SER A 19 23.76 56.30 -8.40
CA SER A 19 23.41 54.88 -8.27
C SER A 19 22.29 54.65 -7.24
N VAL A 20 22.29 55.37 -6.13
CA VAL A 20 21.23 55.32 -5.10
C VAL A 20 19.90 55.80 -5.71
N ILE A 21 19.92 56.92 -6.43
CA ILE A 21 18.73 57.49 -7.09
C ILE A 21 18.14 56.50 -8.11
N ILE A 22 18.97 55.90 -8.97
CA ILE A 22 18.51 54.91 -9.96
C ILE A 22 17.83 53.71 -9.27
N LYS A 23 18.43 53.16 -8.21
CA LYS A 23 17.86 52.02 -7.47
C LYS A 23 16.51 52.36 -6.83
N VAL A 24 16.39 53.56 -6.24
CA VAL A 24 15.13 54.04 -5.63
C VAL A 24 14.06 54.30 -6.69
N CYS A 25 14.43 54.91 -7.82
CA CYS A 25 13.53 55.15 -8.96
C CYS A 25 13.05 53.87 -9.65
N VAL A 26 13.75 52.74 -9.50
CA VAL A 26 13.27 51.43 -9.96
C VAL A 26 12.31 50.79 -8.94
N VAL A 27 12.62 50.85 -7.64
CA VAL A 27 11.83 50.13 -6.62
C VAL A 27 10.49 50.81 -6.30
N ILE A 28 10.46 52.14 -6.18
CA ILE A 28 9.25 52.87 -5.75
C ILE A 28 8.08 52.74 -6.76
N PRO A 29 8.26 52.92 -8.07
CA PRO A 29 7.15 52.81 -9.02
C PRO A 29 6.54 51.40 -9.05
N PHE A 30 7.38 50.35 -9.01
CA PHE A 30 6.91 48.97 -8.94
C PHE A 30 6.12 48.71 -7.64
N PHE A 31 6.58 49.24 -6.51
CA PHE A 31 5.87 49.18 -5.23
C PHE A 31 4.49 49.86 -5.30
N CYS A 32 4.41 51.05 -5.90
CA CYS A 32 3.15 51.77 -6.07
C CYS A 32 2.16 51.02 -7.00
N ILE A 33 2.64 50.48 -8.12
CA ILE A 33 1.80 49.68 -9.05
C ILE A 33 1.24 48.45 -8.34
N PHE A 34 2.09 47.77 -7.56
CA PHE A 34 1.67 46.60 -6.80
C PHE A 34 0.62 46.93 -5.74
N LEU A 35 0.86 47.95 -4.91
CA LEU A 35 -0.11 48.37 -3.92
C LEU A 35 -1.45 48.75 -4.55
N TYR A 36 -1.43 49.43 -5.70
CA TYR A 36 -2.64 49.73 -6.45
C TYR A 36 -3.40 48.45 -6.87
N CYS A 37 -2.72 47.47 -7.45
CA CYS A 37 -3.33 46.19 -7.81
C CYS A 37 -3.90 45.44 -6.58
N ILE A 38 -3.16 45.40 -5.48
CA ILE A 38 -3.60 44.78 -4.21
C ILE A 38 -4.85 45.46 -3.66
N VAL A 39 -4.87 46.79 -3.60
CA VAL A 39 -6.01 47.56 -3.09
C VAL A 39 -7.25 47.28 -3.93
N VAL A 40 -7.14 47.26 -5.26
CA VAL A 40 -8.26 46.90 -6.15
C VAL A 40 -8.77 45.48 -5.89
N MET A 41 -7.87 44.51 -5.73
CA MET A 41 -8.22 43.11 -5.48
C MET A 41 -8.87 42.90 -4.10
N LEU A 42 -8.29 43.46 -3.03
CA LEU A 42 -8.86 43.39 -1.68
C LEU A 42 -10.19 44.14 -1.60
N HIS A 43 -10.33 45.29 -2.25
CA HIS A 43 -11.60 46.01 -2.35
C HIS A 43 -12.67 45.16 -3.06
N THR A 44 -12.30 44.43 -4.11
CA THR A 44 -13.21 43.53 -4.83
C THR A 44 -13.65 42.37 -3.95
N PHE A 45 -12.75 41.77 -3.17
CA PHE A 45 -13.11 40.73 -2.20
C PHE A 45 -14.00 41.25 -1.06
N ALA A 46 -13.73 42.46 -0.55
CA ALA A 46 -14.55 43.09 0.48
C ALA A 46 -15.94 43.50 -0.02
N SER A 47 -16.04 43.91 -1.29
CA SER A 47 -17.30 44.36 -1.91
C SER A 47 -18.24 43.23 -2.30
N HIS A 48 -17.74 41.99 -2.43
CA HIS A 48 -18.51 40.85 -2.90
C HIS A 48 -18.36 39.66 -1.93
N ARG A 49 -19.34 39.52 -1.02
CA ARG A 49 -19.38 38.47 0.02
C ARG A 49 -19.23 37.04 -0.51
N GLN A 50 -19.66 36.76 -1.74
CA GLN A 50 -19.56 35.45 -2.39
C GLN A 50 -18.13 34.90 -2.47
N PHE A 51 -17.11 35.76 -2.48
CA PHE A 51 -15.71 35.31 -2.47
C PHE A 51 -15.26 34.88 -1.06
N LEU A 52 -15.80 35.48 -0.01
CA LEU A 52 -15.43 35.17 1.38
C LEU A 52 -16.11 33.88 1.88
N ASP A 53 -17.08 33.34 1.16
CA ASP A 53 -17.72 32.06 1.48
C ASP A 53 -16.88 30.84 1.04
N ASN A 54 -15.77 31.06 0.32
CA ASN A 54 -14.91 29.99 -0.20
C ASN A 54 -13.49 30.08 0.36
N SER A 55 -13.04 29.01 1.01
CA SER A 55 -11.72 28.87 1.67
C SER A 55 -10.54 29.25 0.77
N ARG A 56 -10.64 28.95 -0.54
CA ARG A 56 -9.64 29.30 -1.56
C ARG A 56 -9.32 30.80 -1.60
N TYR A 57 -10.35 31.63 -1.64
CA TYR A 57 -10.19 33.07 -1.81
C TYR A 57 -9.76 33.72 -0.49
N ILE A 58 -10.12 33.12 0.66
CA ILE A 58 -9.60 33.57 1.97
C ILE A 58 -8.09 33.33 2.06
N LEU A 59 -7.60 32.14 1.72
CA LEU A 59 -6.15 31.85 1.70
C LEU A 59 -5.42 32.73 0.69
N PHE A 60 -6.05 33.01 -0.45
CA PHE A 60 -5.48 33.89 -1.46
C PHE A 60 -5.40 35.36 -0.99
N ALA A 61 -6.48 35.90 -0.40
CA ALA A 61 -6.47 37.25 0.17
C ALA A 61 -5.44 37.36 1.30
N TYR A 62 -5.30 36.31 2.11
CA TYR A 62 -4.30 36.24 3.16
C TYR A 62 -2.85 36.22 2.62
N MET A 63 -2.58 35.47 1.55
CA MET A 63 -1.29 35.50 0.84
C MET A 63 -0.95 36.92 0.36
N LEU A 64 -1.92 37.63 -0.23
CA LEU A 64 -1.74 39.02 -0.69
C LEU A 64 -1.42 39.98 0.46
N ILE A 65 -2.08 39.82 1.61
CA ILE A 65 -1.78 40.61 2.81
C ILE A 65 -0.37 40.30 3.32
N ASN A 66 0.02 39.03 3.44
CA ASN A 66 1.36 38.63 3.89
C ASN A 66 2.46 39.17 2.96
N ASP A 67 2.28 39.06 1.65
CA ASP A 67 3.25 39.56 0.67
C ASP A 67 3.33 41.09 0.68
N THR A 68 2.23 41.78 0.96
CA THR A 68 2.22 43.24 1.16
C THR A 68 2.99 43.64 2.40
N LEU A 69 2.80 42.93 3.52
CA LEU A 69 3.52 43.15 4.77
C LEU A 69 5.03 42.90 4.62
N GLN A 70 5.40 41.85 3.89
CA GLN A 70 6.80 41.57 3.60
C GLN A 70 7.43 42.62 2.67
N LEU A 71 6.71 43.03 1.62
CA LEU A 71 7.19 44.04 0.69
C LEU A 71 7.35 45.41 1.37
N LEU A 72 6.40 45.81 2.21
CA LEU A 72 6.46 47.06 2.97
C LEU A 72 7.66 47.07 3.92
N SER A 73 7.86 46.00 4.68
CA SER A 73 9.00 45.89 5.61
C SER A 73 10.34 45.80 4.87
N SER A 74 10.43 45.08 3.75
CA SER A 74 11.66 44.95 2.96
C SER A 74 12.05 46.25 2.26
N VAL A 75 11.09 46.97 1.67
CA VAL A 75 11.32 48.27 1.04
C VAL A 75 11.72 49.31 2.08
N LEU A 76 11.09 49.31 3.26
CA LEU A 76 11.46 50.20 4.36
C LEU A 76 12.91 49.95 4.83
N LEU A 77 13.27 48.69 5.06
CA LEU A 77 14.64 48.29 5.41
C LEU A 77 15.64 48.67 4.31
N PHE A 78 15.28 48.48 3.03
CA PHE A 78 16.09 48.88 1.89
C PHE A 78 16.34 50.40 1.85
N LEU A 79 15.30 51.21 2.05
CA LEU A 79 15.42 52.67 2.08
C LEU A 79 16.29 53.15 3.25
N PHE A 80 16.19 52.52 4.42
CA PHE A 80 17.07 52.83 5.55
C PHE A 80 18.53 52.49 5.27
N VAL A 81 18.80 51.34 4.63
CA VAL A 81 20.16 50.93 4.25
C VAL A 81 20.73 51.87 3.17
N MET A 82 19.94 52.23 2.15
CA MET A 82 20.37 53.10 1.05
C MET A 82 20.53 54.56 1.48
N GLY A 83 19.68 55.03 2.40
CA GLY A 83 19.78 56.35 3.02
C GLY A 83 20.81 56.46 4.14
N ASN A 84 21.54 55.36 4.44
CA ASN A 84 22.53 55.27 5.52
C ASN A 84 21.99 55.69 6.89
N VAL A 85 20.71 55.40 7.15
CA VAL A 85 20.02 55.75 8.40
C VAL A 85 20.36 54.70 9.47
N LYS A 86 20.87 55.15 10.62
CA LYS A 86 21.27 54.27 11.73
C LYS A 86 20.26 54.34 12.86
N PHE A 87 19.90 53.18 13.39
CA PHE A 87 18.94 53.02 14.49
C PHE A 87 19.56 52.25 15.65
N ALA A 88 19.06 52.42 16.87
CA ALA A 88 19.37 51.52 17.96
C ALA A 88 18.82 50.10 17.68
N ILE A 89 19.48 49.07 18.21
CA ILE A 89 19.14 47.66 17.95
C ILE A 89 17.69 47.35 18.36
N VAL A 90 17.20 47.96 19.44
CA VAL A 90 15.80 47.82 19.92
C VAL A 90 14.74 48.21 18.87
N TYR A 91 15.04 49.14 17.96
CA TYR A 91 14.13 49.52 16.87
C TYR A 91 14.34 48.68 15.61
N CYS A 92 15.55 48.18 15.44
CA CYS A 92 15.93 47.39 14.28
C CYS A 92 15.46 45.93 14.36
N ALA A 93 15.55 45.33 15.55
CA ALA A 93 15.23 43.92 15.79
C ALA A 93 13.76 43.58 15.46
N PRO A 94 12.75 44.36 15.87
CA PRO A 94 11.35 44.08 15.52
C PRO A 94 11.08 44.16 14.01
N LEU A 95 11.71 45.10 13.29
CA LEU A 95 11.55 45.25 11.84
C LEU A 95 12.17 44.06 11.09
N LEU A 96 13.35 43.60 11.52
CA LEU A 96 14.01 42.42 10.96
C LEU A 96 13.26 41.13 11.31
N PHE A 97 12.71 41.04 12.53
CA PHE A 97 11.84 39.93 12.95
C PHE A 97 10.62 39.84 12.04
N PHE A 98 9.87 40.94 11.90
CA PHE A 98 8.65 40.97 11.09
C PHE A 98 8.93 40.63 9.62
N SER A 99 10.01 41.15 9.04
CA SER A 99 10.40 40.83 7.67
C SER A 99 10.81 39.35 7.52
N THR A 100 11.50 38.78 8.51
CA THR A 100 11.92 37.37 8.44
C THR A 100 10.72 36.42 8.59
N SER A 101 9.82 36.69 9.55
CA SER A 101 8.62 35.87 9.77
C SER A 101 7.67 35.91 8.56
N THR A 102 7.42 37.08 7.99
CA THR A 102 6.55 37.20 6.80
C THR A 102 7.17 36.56 5.55
N PHE A 103 8.50 36.61 5.40
CA PHE A 103 9.21 35.89 4.34
C PHE A 103 9.05 34.36 4.45
N GLN A 104 9.17 33.80 5.65
CA GLN A 104 8.99 32.37 5.92
C GLN A 104 7.53 31.92 5.84
N ASN A 105 6.57 32.81 6.08
CA ASN A 105 5.15 32.52 6.00
C ASN A 105 4.67 32.31 4.55
N THR A 106 5.22 33.02 3.57
CA THR A 106 4.86 32.88 2.13
C THR A 106 4.86 31.41 1.63
N PRO A 107 5.93 30.60 1.80
CA PRO A 107 5.94 29.20 1.35
C PRO A 107 4.96 28.29 2.11
N LEU A 108 4.70 28.56 3.40
CA LEU A 108 3.70 27.82 4.17
C LEU A 108 2.27 28.09 3.66
N ILE A 109 1.99 29.33 3.26
CA ILE A 109 0.71 29.69 2.65
C ILE A 109 0.53 28.96 1.32
N LEU A 110 1.58 28.81 0.52
CA LEU A 110 1.52 28.04 -0.73
C LEU A 110 1.24 26.55 -0.49
N ALA A 111 1.85 25.94 0.53
CA ALA A 111 1.54 24.57 0.92
C ALA A 111 0.09 24.43 1.45
N ALA A 112 -0.39 25.39 2.23
CA ALA A 112 -1.78 25.39 2.69
C ALA A 112 -2.76 25.54 1.50
N MET A 113 -2.44 26.37 0.50
CA MET A 113 -3.23 26.49 -0.73
C MET A 113 -3.21 25.20 -1.55
N SER A 114 -2.08 24.49 -1.65
CA SER A 114 -2.01 23.20 -2.37
C SER A 114 -2.82 22.11 -1.65
N LEU A 115 -2.76 22.10 -0.32
CA LEU A 115 -3.51 21.17 0.52
C LEU A 115 -5.01 21.47 0.52
N GLU A 116 -5.43 22.74 0.48
CA GLU A 116 -6.84 23.12 0.30
C GLU A 116 -7.40 22.57 -1.02
N ARG A 117 -6.64 22.69 -2.12
CA ARG A 117 -7.02 22.13 -3.41
C ARG A 117 -7.10 20.60 -3.36
N TYR A 118 -6.16 19.94 -2.69
CA TYR A 118 -6.19 18.50 -2.46
C TYR A 118 -7.45 18.08 -1.69
N VAL A 119 -7.72 18.71 -0.56
CA VAL A 119 -8.91 18.41 0.27
C VAL A 119 -10.20 18.68 -0.50
N ALA A 120 -10.27 19.77 -1.27
CA ALA A 120 -11.45 20.10 -2.06
C ALA A 120 -11.75 19.11 -3.19
N ILE A 121 -10.73 18.41 -3.73
CA ILE A 121 -10.87 17.44 -4.82
C ILE A 121 -11.15 16.03 -4.27
N PHE A 122 -10.42 15.61 -3.24
CA PHE A 122 -10.54 14.26 -2.69
C PHE A 122 -11.68 14.11 -1.66
N TYR A 123 -12.11 15.21 -1.03
CA TYR A 123 -13.15 15.22 0.01
C TYR A 123 -14.19 16.33 -0.26
N PRO A 124 -14.92 16.30 -1.39
CA PRO A 124 -15.85 17.37 -1.77
C PRO A 124 -17.01 17.53 -0.77
N LEU A 125 -17.51 16.44 -0.19
CA LEU A 125 -18.67 16.41 0.71
C LEU A 125 -18.30 16.31 2.21
N GLN A 126 -17.09 15.81 2.53
CA GLN A 126 -16.60 15.62 3.90
C GLN A 126 -15.40 16.53 4.21
N ARG A 127 -15.50 17.82 3.88
CA ARG A 127 -14.41 18.76 4.16
C ARG A 127 -14.17 18.82 5.68
N PRO A 128 -12.94 18.53 6.16
CA PRO A 128 -12.62 18.64 7.57
C PRO A 128 -12.95 20.04 8.08
N ALA A 129 -13.45 20.14 9.31
CA ALA A 129 -13.98 21.40 9.84
C ALA A 129 -12.99 22.57 9.77
N ALA A 130 -11.68 22.31 9.82
CA ALA A 130 -10.62 23.32 9.71
C ALA A 130 -10.52 24.00 8.33
N TRP A 131 -10.98 23.35 7.25
CA TRP A 131 -10.93 23.86 5.88
C TRP A 131 -12.19 24.62 5.45
N ARG A 132 -13.17 24.76 6.34
CA ARG A 132 -14.36 25.58 6.09
C ARG A 132 -14.00 27.06 6.20
N ALA A 133 -14.70 27.89 5.41
CA ALA A 133 -14.49 29.34 5.41
C ALA A 133 -14.66 29.96 6.81
N ASP A 134 -15.59 29.40 7.61
CA ASP A 134 -15.87 29.77 8.99
C ASP A 134 -14.89 29.18 10.01
N ARG A 135 -13.76 28.56 9.64
CA ARG A 135 -12.75 28.07 10.60
C ARG A 135 -11.31 28.14 10.10
N ILE A 136 -11.11 28.66 8.90
CA ILE A 136 -9.81 28.68 8.22
C ILE A 136 -8.75 29.52 8.95
N TRP A 137 -9.17 30.42 9.84
CA TRP A 137 -8.26 31.17 10.72
C TRP A 137 -7.44 30.26 11.63
N ILE A 138 -7.90 29.05 11.95
CA ILE A 138 -7.13 28.06 12.73
C ILE A 138 -5.85 27.69 11.96
N ILE A 139 -6.00 27.46 10.65
CA ILE A 139 -4.86 27.17 9.76
C ILE A 139 -3.96 28.40 9.69
N ILE A 140 -4.52 29.60 9.45
CA ILE A 140 -3.76 30.85 9.38
C ILE A 140 -2.93 31.11 10.65
N LEU A 141 -3.52 30.89 11.83
CA LEU A 141 -2.85 31.04 13.12
C LEU A 141 -1.69 30.05 13.26
N SER A 142 -1.89 28.79 12.84
CA SER A 142 -0.83 27.79 12.86
C SER A 142 0.35 28.15 11.95
N LEU A 143 0.08 28.73 10.77
CA LEU A 143 1.14 29.15 9.85
C LEU A 143 2.01 30.27 10.45
N TRP A 144 1.40 31.25 11.13
CA TRP A 144 2.12 32.30 11.84
C TRP A 144 2.94 31.78 13.02
N LEU A 145 2.41 30.82 13.77
CA LEU A 145 3.15 30.21 14.87
C LEU A 145 4.42 29.52 14.37
N VAL A 146 4.31 28.76 13.27
CA VAL A 146 5.46 28.09 12.64
C VAL A 146 6.45 29.10 12.05
N SER A 147 5.98 30.16 11.38
CA SER A 147 6.85 31.17 10.77
C SER A 147 7.56 32.06 11.78
N CYS A 148 6.97 32.30 12.96
CA CYS A 148 7.60 33.06 14.04
C CYS A 148 8.60 32.23 14.86
N LEU A 149 8.50 30.90 14.85
CA LEU A 149 9.35 30.03 15.67
C LEU A 149 10.83 30.14 15.29
N LEU A 150 11.15 30.12 14.00
CA LEU A 150 12.55 30.17 13.53
C LEU A 150 13.23 31.50 13.85
N PRO A 151 12.61 32.68 13.62
CA PRO A 151 13.20 33.95 14.01
C PRO A 151 13.29 34.11 15.53
N ILE A 152 12.31 33.62 16.32
CA ILE A 152 12.40 33.65 17.79
C ILE A 152 13.68 32.93 18.27
N VAL A 153 13.96 31.75 17.72
CA VAL A 153 15.17 30.99 18.05
C VAL A 153 16.44 31.75 17.62
N ASP A 154 16.46 32.35 16.44
CA ASP A 154 17.60 33.13 15.91
C ASP A 154 17.90 34.36 16.79
N PHE A 155 16.86 35.12 17.18
CA PHE A 155 17.00 36.28 18.07
C PHE A 155 17.36 35.90 19.51
N SER A 156 16.96 34.71 19.97
CA SER A 156 17.25 34.23 21.34
C SER A 156 18.68 33.70 21.49
N LEU A 157 19.26 33.17 20.41
CA LEU A 157 20.64 32.63 20.39
C LEU A 157 21.70 33.69 20.05
N GLY A 158 21.30 34.89 19.64
CA GLY A 158 22.21 35.97 19.25
C GLY A 158 22.96 36.57 20.44
N GLU A 159 24.24 36.25 20.60
CA GLU A 159 25.13 36.95 21.54
C GLU A 159 25.55 38.29 20.96
N THR A 160 25.20 39.39 21.63
CA THR A 160 25.66 40.73 21.27
C THR A 160 27.16 40.86 21.53
N LYS A 161 27.91 41.42 20.56
CA LYS A 161 29.36 41.62 20.71
C LYS A 161 29.67 42.42 22.00
N PRO A 162 30.72 42.06 22.75
CA PRO A 162 31.11 42.80 23.95
C PRO A 162 31.40 44.27 23.59
N GLY A 163 30.68 45.21 24.21
CA GLY A 163 30.78 46.65 23.95
C GLY A 163 29.61 47.29 23.18
N VAL A 164 28.57 46.53 22.81
CA VAL A 164 27.38 47.05 22.09
C VAL A 164 26.16 47.16 23.02
N ASN A 165 25.78 48.38 23.40
CA ASN A 165 24.57 48.64 24.18
C ASN A 165 23.31 48.61 23.31
N VAL A 166 22.46 47.59 23.53
CA VAL A 166 21.22 47.32 22.76
C VAL A 166 20.29 48.56 22.64
N LEU A 167 20.28 49.41 23.66
CA LEU A 167 19.42 50.60 23.72
C LEU A 167 20.01 51.85 23.02
N SER A 168 21.32 51.94 22.80
CA SER A 168 21.96 53.22 22.46
C SER A 168 22.97 53.18 21.31
N THR A 169 23.48 52.02 20.91
CA THR A 169 24.43 51.96 19.79
C THR A 169 23.73 52.07 18.44
N PRO A 170 24.03 53.09 17.62
CA PRO A 170 23.41 53.26 16.31
C PRO A 170 24.02 52.28 15.30
N VAL A 171 23.21 51.37 14.80
CA VAL A 171 23.59 50.37 13.80
C VAL A 171 22.77 50.52 12.53
N LEU A 172 23.36 50.09 11.41
CA LEU A 172 22.63 49.96 10.16
C LEU A 172 21.81 48.67 10.20
N CYS A 173 20.53 48.73 9.83
CA CYS A 173 19.64 47.57 9.89
C CYS A 173 19.96 46.51 8.85
N LYS A 174 20.88 45.62 9.20
CA LYS A 174 21.31 44.45 8.41
C LYS A 174 21.34 43.21 9.29
N THR A 175 20.97 42.07 8.72
CA THR A 175 20.97 40.76 9.40
C THR A 175 22.35 40.37 9.98
N LEU A 176 23.45 40.91 9.43
CA LEU A 176 24.83 40.66 9.89
C LEU A 176 25.18 41.32 11.24
N VAL A 177 24.40 42.30 11.70
CA VAL A 177 24.67 43.02 12.97
C VAL A 177 24.25 42.19 14.19
N LEU A 178 23.29 41.27 14.03
CA LEU A 178 22.77 40.39 15.07
C LEU A 178 23.46 39.00 15.11
N ASN A 179 24.12 38.60 14.03
CA ASN A 179 24.78 37.28 13.92
C ASN A 179 26.29 37.38 14.16
N SER A 180 26.75 36.93 15.32
CA SER A 180 28.16 37.03 15.73
C SER A 180 29.01 35.81 15.39
N SER A 181 28.44 34.64 15.03
CA SER A 181 29.23 33.42 14.73
C SER A 181 28.95 32.74 13.37
N PRO A 182 29.98 32.12 12.75
CA PRO A 182 29.82 31.28 11.56
C PRO A 182 29.00 30.00 11.84
N VAL A 183 29.00 29.48 13.06
CA VAL A 183 28.22 28.29 13.47
C VAL A 183 26.72 28.56 13.43
N GLN A 184 26.28 29.71 13.94
CA GLN A 184 24.87 30.15 13.83
C GLN A 184 24.44 30.34 12.38
N THR A 185 25.34 30.84 11.52
CA THR A 185 25.07 31.01 10.09
C THR A 185 24.86 29.65 9.40
N LEU A 186 25.68 28.65 9.71
CA LEU A 186 25.53 27.29 9.19
C LEU A 186 24.22 26.66 9.67
N PHE A 187 23.91 26.75 10.97
CA PHE A 187 22.66 26.26 11.55
C PHE A 187 21.42 26.86 10.87
N LYS A 188 21.44 28.17 10.63
CA LYS A 188 20.36 28.89 9.93
C LYS A 188 20.17 28.43 8.49
N VAL A 189 21.25 28.20 7.75
CA VAL A 189 21.17 27.69 6.37
C VAL A 189 20.60 26.27 6.37
N SER A 190 21.06 25.40 7.26
CA SER A 190 20.57 24.02 7.38
C SER A 190 19.09 23.96 7.76
N LEU A 191 18.65 24.73 8.75
CA LEU A 191 17.27 24.71 9.24
C LEU A 191 16.29 25.30 8.20
N ASN A 192 16.66 26.38 7.51
CA ASN A 192 15.87 26.92 6.40
C ASN A 192 15.84 25.96 5.20
N GLY A 193 16.93 25.26 4.92
CA GLY A 193 16.98 24.23 3.89
C GLY A 193 16.03 23.06 4.18
N LEU A 194 16.00 22.58 5.43
CA LEU A 194 15.08 21.54 5.87
C LEU A 194 13.61 22.00 5.81
N PHE A 195 13.33 23.18 6.35
CA PHE A 195 11.99 23.80 6.29
C PHE A 195 11.47 23.86 4.85
N PHE A 196 12.31 24.32 3.94
CA PHE A 196 11.97 24.41 2.53
C PHE A 196 11.72 23.02 1.91
N ALA A 197 12.59 22.03 2.18
CA ALA A 197 12.45 20.68 1.65
C ALA A 197 11.12 20.04 2.07
N VAL A 198 10.69 20.23 3.31
CA VAL A 198 9.40 19.76 3.82
C VAL A 198 8.23 20.42 3.07
N VAL A 199 8.26 21.74 2.90
CA VAL A 199 7.22 22.46 2.15
C VAL A 199 7.14 21.99 0.69
N ALA A 200 8.29 21.81 0.03
CA ALA A 200 8.34 21.31 -1.34
C ALA A 200 7.79 19.88 -1.45
N ALA A 201 8.09 19.01 -0.48
CA ALA A 201 7.56 17.64 -0.45
C ALA A 201 6.02 17.64 -0.31
N ILE A 202 5.45 18.47 0.57
CA ILE A 202 3.99 18.60 0.73
C ILE A 202 3.33 19.05 -0.58
N ILE A 203 3.90 20.07 -1.23
CA ILE A 203 3.38 20.60 -2.48
C ILE A 203 3.47 19.56 -3.61
N MET A 204 4.61 18.88 -3.75
CA MET A 204 4.80 17.82 -4.75
C MET A 204 3.86 16.63 -4.50
N PHE A 205 3.72 16.18 -3.26
CA PHE A 205 2.82 15.09 -2.89
C PHE A 205 1.36 15.42 -3.21
N THR A 206 0.88 16.58 -2.76
CA THR A 206 -0.50 17.03 -3.00
C THR A 206 -0.80 17.11 -4.49
N TYR A 207 0.13 17.62 -5.30
CA TYR A 207 -0.07 17.70 -6.76
C TYR A 207 0.06 16.38 -7.50
N MET A 208 1.00 15.50 -7.14
CA MET A 208 1.10 14.17 -7.76
C MET A 208 -0.19 13.38 -7.53
N ARG A 209 -0.77 13.42 -6.33
CA ARG A 209 -2.06 12.80 -6.04
C ARG A 209 -3.18 13.41 -6.89
N ILE A 210 -3.31 14.74 -6.94
CA ILE A 210 -4.32 15.43 -7.77
C ILE A 210 -4.17 15.06 -9.25
N LEU A 211 -2.94 14.97 -9.79
CA LEU A 211 -2.69 14.61 -11.18
C LEU A 211 -3.07 13.15 -11.48
N LEU A 212 -2.77 12.22 -10.57
CA LEU A 212 -3.16 10.82 -10.72
C LEU A 212 -4.69 10.66 -10.72
N GLU A 213 -5.40 11.40 -9.87
CA GLU A 213 -6.86 11.34 -9.78
C GLU A 213 -7.57 11.98 -10.97
N THR A 214 -7.08 13.13 -11.43
CA THR A 214 -7.62 13.81 -12.62
C THR A 214 -7.34 13.05 -13.92
N ARG A 215 -6.30 12.18 -13.97
CA ARG A 215 -6.06 11.27 -15.09
C ARG A 215 -7.05 10.11 -15.17
N LYS A 216 -7.63 9.68 -14.04
CA LYS A 216 -8.67 8.63 -14.00
C LYS A 216 -10.03 9.13 -14.50
N MET A 217 -10.33 10.42 -14.29
CA MET A 217 -11.59 11.10 -14.69
C MET A 217 -11.63 11.46 -16.20
N ARG A 218 -11.38 10.50 -17.10
CA ARG A 218 -11.10 10.72 -18.54
C ARG A 218 -12.34 11.06 -19.42
N GLN A 219 -13.43 11.56 -18.85
CA GLN A 219 -14.66 11.91 -19.59
C GLN A 219 -14.92 13.42 -19.76
N ASP A 220 -14.27 14.31 -19.00
CA ASP A 220 -14.49 15.76 -19.14
C ASP A 220 -13.19 16.56 -19.32
N ARG A 221 -12.78 16.72 -20.59
CA ARG A 221 -11.54 17.43 -20.99
C ARG A 221 -11.46 18.87 -20.47
N ALA A 222 -12.59 19.52 -20.21
CA ALA A 222 -12.65 20.93 -19.78
C ALA A 222 -12.25 21.10 -18.30
N SER A 223 -12.61 20.15 -17.45
CA SER A 223 -12.31 20.17 -16.01
C SER A 223 -10.85 19.77 -15.73
N ALA A 224 -10.31 18.81 -16.49
CA ALA A 224 -8.90 18.40 -16.42
C ALA A 224 -7.92 19.54 -16.84
N GLY A 225 -8.27 20.33 -17.86
CA GLY A 225 -7.47 21.47 -18.30
C GLY A 225 -7.36 22.59 -17.25
N LYS A 226 -8.45 22.86 -16.52
CA LYS A 226 -8.47 23.86 -15.43
C LYS A 226 -7.63 23.42 -14.22
N ALA A 227 -7.63 22.13 -13.89
CA ALA A 227 -6.79 21.57 -12.84
C ALA A 227 -5.30 21.67 -13.19
N MET A 228 -4.89 21.31 -14.41
CA MET A 228 -3.49 21.34 -14.86
C MET A 228 -2.89 22.76 -14.92
N HIS A 229 -3.67 23.76 -15.35
CA HIS A 229 -3.24 25.17 -15.29
C HIS A 229 -3.10 25.69 -13.86
N THR A 230 -3.78 25.08 -12.88
CA THR A 230 -3.56 25.37 -11.45
C THR A 230 -2.20 24.87 -10.99
N VAL A 231 -1.86 23.63 -11.37
CA VAL A 231 -0.62 22.94 -10.96
C VAL A 231 0.63 23.63 -11.51
N LEU A 232 0.65 23.99 -12.79
CA LEU A 232 1.77 24.70 -13.41
C LEU A 232 2.05 26.06 -12.74
N LEU A 233 0.99 26.74 -12.31
CA LEU A 233 1.08 28.04 -11.68
C LEU A 233 1.64 27.99 -10.26
N HIS A 234 1.19 27.01 -9.47
CA HIS A 234 1.74 26.77 -8.13
C HIS A 234 3.17 26.24 -8.19
N GLY A 235 3.51 25.43 -9.21
CA GLY A 235 4.88 25.01 -9.49
C GLY A 235 5.79 26.18 -9.88
N PHE A 236 5.31 27.10 -10.72
CA PHE A 236 6.05 28.32 -11.08
C PHE A 236 6.25 29.23 -9.86
N GLN A 237 5.22 29.38 -9.02
CA GLN A 237 5.33 30.15 -7.78
C GLN A 237 6.29 29.51 -6.77
N LEU A 238 6.29 28.18 -6.64
CA LEU A 238 7.25 27.45 -5.80
C LEU A 238 8.69 27.66 -6.31
N LEU A 239 8.90 27.65 -7.63
CA LEU A 239 10.19 27.95 -8.26
C LEU A 239 10.65 29.39 -7.95
N LEU A 240 9.76 30.38 -8.05
CA LEU A 240 10.09 31.76 -7.67
C LEU A 240 10.41 31.89 -6.17
N CYS A 241 9.75 31.11 -5.30
CA CYS A 241 10.06 31.05 -3.88
C CYS A 241 11.40 30.34 -3.59
N MET A 242 11.72 29.25 -4.30
CA MET A 242 13.01 28.55 -4.20
C MET A 242 14.18 29.47 -4.47
N ILE A 243 14.06 30.26 -5.53
CA ILE A 243 15.05 31.23 -5.95
C ILE A 243 15.26 32.28 -4.83
N ALA A 244 14.20 32.69 -4.12
CA ALA A 244 14.28 33.60 -2.98
C ALA A 244 15.17 33.10 -1.82
N PHE A 245 15.14 31.79 -1.53
CA PHE A 245 15.94 31.17 -0.47
C PHE A 245 17.44 31.02 -0.84
N THR A 246 17.79 31.17 -2.12
CA THR A 246 19.21 31.17 -2.54
C THR A 246 19.92 32.49 -2.23
N HIS A 247 19.20 33.54 -1.82
CA HIS A 247 19.75 34.86 -1.46
C HIS A 247 20.88 34.81 -0.41
N PRO A 248 20.72 34.20 0.79
CA PRO A 248 21.80 34.15 1.78
C PRO A 248 23.02 33.33 1.32
N VAL A 249 22.81 32.32 0.47
CA VAL A 249 23.88 31.47 -0.10
C VAL A 249 24.67 32.25 -1.15
N THR A 250 23.99 32.90 -2.08
CA THR A 250 24.61 33.73 -3.13
C THR A 250 25.37 34.91 -2.51
N GLU A 251 24.80 35.61 -1.53
CA GLU A 251 25.46 36.71 -0.82
C GLU A 251 26.74 36.26 -0.07
N SER A 252 26.77 35.03 0.45
CA SER A 252 27.94 34.44 1.12
C SER A 252 29.02 34.00 0.12
N LEU A 253 28.65 33.40 -1.01
CA LEU A 253 29.58 32.97 -2.06
C LEU A 253 30.22 34.15 -2.81
N ILE A 254 29.45 35.22 -3.08
CA ILE A 254 29.96 36.45 -3.72
C ILE A 254 31.05 37.12 -2.86
N ARG A 255 30.94 37.03 -1.53
CA ARG A 255 31.94 37.56 -0.59
C ARG A 255 33.31 36.86 -0.71
N MET A 256 33.34 35.63 -1.23
CA MET A 256 34.54 34.82 -1.34
C MET A 256 35.26 34.89 -2.69
N HIS A 257 34.65 35.48 -3.75
CA HIS A 257 35.16 35.23 -5.11
C HIS A 257 35.26 36.40 -6.11
N ALA A 258 34.94 37.66 -5.80
CA ALA A 258 35.09 38.71 -6.82
C ALA A 258 35.30 40.14 -6.30
N GLY A 259 36.27 40.85 -6.88
CA GLY A 259 36.44 42.31 -6.86
C GLY A 259 35.40 43.07 -7.72
N TRP A 260 34.16 42.58 -7.78
CA TRP A 260 33.04 43.29 -8.41
C TRP A 260 32.31 44.15 -7.37
N LEU A 261 31.67 45.25 -7.78
CA LEU A 261 31.02 46.19 -6.86
C LEU A 261 29.84 45.52 -6.12
N HIS A 262 30.12 45.00 -4.92
CA HIS A 262 29.22 44.25 -4.02
C HIS A 262 27.80 44.84 -3.92
N GLU A 263 27.68 46.17 -3.99
CA GLU A 263 26.42 46.91 -3.90
C GLU A 263 25.46 46.73 -5.09
N HIS A 264 25.95 46.43 -6.29
CA HIS A 264 25.09 46.21 -7.47
C HIS A 264 24.52 44.79 -7.51
N ILE A 265 25.33 43.80 -7.15
CA ILE A 265 24.90 42.40 -7.13
C ILE A 265 23.92 42.14 -5.97
N SER A 266 24.14 42.75 -4.80
CA SER A 266 23.20 42.69 -3.68
C SER A 266 21.84 43.32 -4.05
N PHE A 267 21.84 44.45 -4.78
CA PHE A 267 20.61 45.05 -5.29
C PHE A 267 19.90 44.15 -6.33
N PHE A 268 20.65 43.56 -7.25
CA PHE A 268 20.10 42.64 -8.25
C PHE A 268 19.45 41.42 -7.58
N ASN A 269 20.13 40.80 -6.61
CA ASN A 269 19.58 39.70 -5.83
C ASN A 269 18.32 40.12 -5.05
N TYR A 270 18.33 41.29 -4.40
CA TYR A 270 17.14 41.83 -3.74
C TYR A 270 15.97 42.03 -4.73
N PHE A 271 16.24 42.59 -5.91
CA PHE A 271 15.23 42.83 -6.93
C PHE A 271 14.66 41.53 -7.50
N CYS A 272 15.52 40.61 -7.96
CA CYS A 272 15.10 39.38 -8.61
C CYS A 272 14.51 38.35 -7.65
N PHE A 273 14.99 38.30 -6.40
CA PHE A 273 14.69 37.22 -5.47
C PHE A 273 13.71 37.61 -4.36
N ILE A 274 13.53 38.91 -4.07
CA ILE A 274 12.61 39.39 -3.01
C ILE A 274 11.45 40.20 -3.59
N LEU A 275 11.72 41.12 -4.51
CA LEU A 275 10.72 42.02 -5.10
C LEU A 275 9.90 41.35 -6.22
N LEU A 276 10.56 40.85 -7.27
CA LEU A 276 9.92 40.33 -8.48
C LEU A 276 8.91 39.18 -8.22
N PRO A 277 9.22 38.15 -7.41
CA PRO A 277 8.27 37.07 -7.10
C PRO A 277 6.96 37.54 -6.48
N ARG A 278 7.04 38.52 -5.57
CA ARG A 278 5.87 39.07 -4.88
C ARG A 278 5.05 39.93 -5.83
N PHE A 279 5.69 40.73 -6.68
CA PHE A 279 5.00 41.50 -7.71
C PHE A 279 4.20 40.65 -8.69
N LEU A 280 4.68 39.45 -9.02
CA LEU A 280 3.98 38.55 -9.93
C LEU A 280 2.78 37.86 -9.28
N SER A 281 2.71 37.76 -7.95
CA SER A 281 1.68 36.99 -7.25
C SER A 281 0.24 37.48 -7.50
N PRO A 282 -0.08 38.78 -7.40
CA PRO A 282 -1.43 39.28 -7.69
C PRO A 282 -1.78 39.19 -9.19
N LEU A 283 -0.79 39.31 -10.08
CA LEU A 283 -1.00 39.19 -11.53
C LEU A 283 -1.33 37.76 -11.91
N ILE A 284 -0.56 36.80 -11.38
CA ILE A 284 -0.68 35.36 -11.60
C ILE A 284 -2.05 34.85 -11.15
N TYR A 285 -2.49 35.20 -9.95
CA TYR A 285 -3.74 34.69 -9.39
C TYR A 285 -4.95 35.58 -9.71
N GLY A 286 -4.77 36.89 -9.84
CA GLY A 286 -5.83 37.85 -10.14
C GLY A 286 -6.33 37.81 -11.57
N LEU A 287 -5.42 37.74 -12.56
CA LEU A 287 -5.80 37.74 -13.99
C LEU A 287 -6.26 36.37 -14.50
N ARG A 288 -5.98 35.32 -13.72
CA ARG A 288 -6.34 33.93 -14.03
C ARG A 288 -7.81 33.62 -13.80
N ASP A 289 -8.42 34.19 -12.76
CA ASP A 289 -9.80 33.87 -12.42
C ASP A 289 -10.77 34.71 -13.26
N GLU A 290 -11.54 34.06 -14.14
CA GLU A 290 -12.43 34.75 -15.08
C GLU A 290 -13.51 35.56 -14.37
N SER A 291 -13.96 35.09 -13.20
CA SER A 291 -14.94 35.80 -12.39
C SER A 291 -14.34 37.07 -11.81
N LEU A 292 -13.16 36.97 -11.17
CA LEU A 292 -12.45 38.09 -10.58
C LEU A 292 -12.03 39.13 -11.63
N ARG A 293 -11.56 38.68 -12.80
CA ARG A 293 -11.18 39.53 -13.94
C ARG A 293 -12.35 40.39 -14.43
N GLY A 294 -13.58 39.86 -14.42
CA GLY A 294 -14.80 40.59 -14.77
C GLY A 294 -15.12 41.72 -13.79
N TYR A 295 -15.07 41.44 -12.48
CA TYR A 295 -15.34 42.42 -11.43
C TYR A 295 -14.23 43.49 -11.33
N MET A 296 -12.96 43.11 -11.52
CA MET A 296 -11.83 44.06 -11.52
C MET A 296 -11.91 45.04 -12.69
N ARG A 297 -12.33 44.61 -13.90
CA ARG A 297 -12.58 45.52 -15.03
C ARG A 297 -13.68 46.54 -14.70
N GLY A 298 -14.74 46.11 -14.02
CA GLY A 298 -15.81 47.01 -13.56
C GLY A 298 -15.35 48.05 -12.52
N ALA A 299 -14.46 47.66 -11.60
CA ALA A 299 -13.93 48.56 -10.56
C ALA A 299 -12.93 49.60 -11.10
N VAL A 300 -12.10 49.24 -12.08
CA VAL A 300 -11.09 50.13 -12.70
C VAL A 300 -11.73 51.17 -13.63
N LEU A 301 -12.85 50.84 -14.28
CA LEU A 301 -13.56 51.72 -15.21
C LEU A 301 -14.58 52.67 -14.54
N CYS A 302 -14.73 52.63 -13.21
CA CYS A 302 -15.82 53.31 -12.51
C CYS A 302 -15.62 54.83 -12.30
N CYS A 303 -14.61 55.45 -12.92
CA CYS A 303 -14.33 56.89 -12.81
C CYS A 303 -14.60 57.71 -14.08
N SER A 304 -15.27 57.19 -15.10
CA SER A 304 -15.67 58.03 -16.24
C SER A 304 -17.13 57.80 -16.67
N HIS A 305 -17.90 58.88 -16.50
CA HIS A 305 -19.25 59.17 -17.00
C HIS A 305 -20.50 58.53 -16.37
N ARG A 306 -21.27 59.39 -15.67
CA ARG A 306 -22.73 59.32 -15.49
C ARG A 306 -23.44 60.15 -16.58
N HIS A 307 -24.70 59.77 -16.84
CA HIS A 307 -25.78 60.40 -17.65
C HIS A 307 -25.73 60.21 -19.19
N ARG A 308 -26.79 59.83 -19.94
CA ARG A 308 -28.25 59.76 -19.69
C ARG A 308 -29.01 58.97 -20.81
N ILE A 309 -29.95 58.09 -20.41
CA ILE A 309 -31.22 57.62 -21.02
C ILE A 309 -31.25 56.75 -22.33
N SER A 310 -32.00 55.64 -22.17
CA SER A 310 -32.38 54.46 -23.02
C SER A 310 -33.04 54.77 -24.39
N PRO A 311 -33.06 53.84 -25.39
CA PRO A 311 -33.71 52.52 -25.28
C PRO A 311 -32.97 51.30 -25.89
N ARG A 312 -33.38 50.10 -25.41
CA ARG A 312 -33.12 48.71 -25.88
C ARG A 312 -31.86 47.98 -25.37
N ALA A 313 -32.12 47.08 -24.41
CA ALA A 313 -31.28 45.92 -24.07
C ALA A 313 -31.31 44.86 -25.20
N PRO A 314 -30.24 44.04 -25.31
CA PRO A 314 -30.28 42.65 -24.80
C PRO A 314 -28.92 42.22 -24.17
N ALA A 315 -28.75 41.23 -23.32
CA ALA A 315 -29.62 40.24 -22.70
C ALA A 315 -29.09 40.00 -21.28
N THR A 316 -29.95 40.19 -20.28
CA THR A 316 -29.74 39.75 -18.91
C THR A 316 -29.80 38.22 -18.86
N LYS A 317 -28.93 37.58 -18.05
CA LYS A 317 -29.22 36.23 -17.53
C LYS A 317 -30.62 36.27 -16.89
N PRO A 318 -31.54 35.36 -17.25
CA PRO A 318 -32.90 35.43 -16.75
C PRO A 318 -32.89 35.20 -15.24
N ARG A 319 -33.33 36.20 -14.50
CA ARG A 319 -33.83 36.00 -13.13
C ARG A 319 -35.19 35.33 -13.25
N MET A 320 -35.38 34.28 -12.46
CA MET A 320 -36.52 33.36 -12.50
C MET A 320 -37.79 33.99 -11.91
N TYR A 321 -38.17 35.19 -12.31
CA TYR A 321 -39.47 35.76 -11.95
C TYR A 321 -39.95 36.62 -13.13
N THR A 322 -41.20 36.39 -13.59
CA THR A 322 -42.05 37.23 -14.47
C THR A 322 -42.26 36.91 -15.98
N SER A 323 -41.99 35.72 -16.54
CA SER A 323 -42.54 35.36 -17.87
C SER A 323 -43.05 33.91 -17.99
N LEU A 324 -44.26 33.73 -18.53
CA LEU A 324 -44.89 32.42 -18.81
C LEU A 324 -44.08 31.56 -19.79
N LEU A 325 -43.26 32.18 -20.64
CA LEU A 325 -42.38 31.49 -21.59
C LEU A 325 -41.19 30.83 -20.89
N ASN A 326 -40.59 31.48 -19.88
CA ASN A 326 -39.48 30.93 -19.10
C ASN A 326 -39.96 29.83 -18.15
N VAL A 327 -41.20 29.89 -17.66
CA VAL A 327 -41.84 28.81 -16.89
C VAL A 327 -42.07 27.58 -17.78
N LYS A 328 -42.50 27.74 -19.04
CA LYS A 328 -42.58 26.62 -20.00
C LYS A 328 -41.23 25.97 -20.29
N GLN A 329 -40.15 26.75 -20.34
CA GLN A 329 -38.79 26.21 -20.46
C GLN A 329 -38.34 25.48 -19.18
N ALA A 330 -38.71 25.98 -17.99
CA ALA A 330 -38.43 25.32 -16.73
C ALA A 330 -39.12 23.95 -16.61
N ILE A 331 -40.33 23.78 -17.17
CA ILE A 331 -41.03 22.48 -17.24
C ILE A 331 -40.23 21.44 -18.04
N ASN A 332 -39.57 21.85 -19.14
CA ASN A 332 -38.71 20.94 -19.90
C ASN A 332 -37.42 20.58 -19.13
N VAL A 333 -36.86 21.52 -18.37
CA VAL A 333 -35.71 21.24 -17.49
C VAL A 333 -36.11 20.31 -16.35
N GLU A 334 -37.28 20.51 -15.74
CA GLU A 334 -37.82 19.63 -14.70
C GLU A 334 -38.09 18.22 -15.24
N ARG A 335 -38.63 18.08 -16.46
CA ARG A 335 -38.74 16.77 -17.12
C ARG A 335 -37.38 16.09 -17.27
N GLN A 336 -36.36 16.82 -17.73
CA GLN A 336 -35.01 16.25 -17.81
C GLN A 336 -34.48 15.83 -16.44
N LEU A 337 -34.73 16.61 -15.39
CA LEU A 337 -34.34 16.25 -14.03
C LEU A 337 -35.12 15.04 -13.50
N ILE A 338 -36.39 14.89 -13.86
CA ILE A 338 -37.19 13.71 -13.55
C ILE A 338 -36.62 12.48 -14.26
N ASP A 339 -36.27 12.58 -15.55
CA ASP A 339 -35.65 11.47 -16.30
C ASP A 339 -34.30 11.05 -15.66
N HIS A 340 -33.48 12.02 -15.22
CA HIS A 340 -32.24 11.74 -14.50
C HIS A 340 -32.50 11.12 -13.12
N LEU A 341 -33.55 11.58 -12.42
CA LEU A 341 -33.94 11.04 -11.12
C LEU A 341 -34.50 9.62 -11.24
N GLU A 342 -35.30 9.34 -12.27
CA GLU A 342 -35.81 8.01 -12.61
C GLU A 342 -34.65 7.07 -12.91
N THR A 343 -33.72 7.49 -13.78
CA THR A 343 -32.49 6.74 -14.07
C THR A 343 -31.70 6.47 -12.80
N TYR A 344 -31.52 7.47 -11.93
CA TYR A 344 -30.82 7.29 -10.64
C TYR A 344 -31.55 6.31 -9.72
N ILE A 345 -32.88 6.41 -9.60
CA ILE A 345 -33.70 5.49 -8.79
C ILE A 345 -33.59 4.05 -9.33
N GLU A 346 -33.60 3.86 -10.65
CA GLU A 346 -33.42 2.56 -11.27
C GLU A 346 -32.03 1.97 -10.96
N HIS A 347 -30.95 2.73 -11.14
CA HIS A 347 -29.59 2.27 -10.82
C HIS A 347 -29.42 1.97 -9.32
N GLU A 348 -29.98 2.80 -8.44
CA GLU A 348 -29.98 2.56 -6.99
C GLU A 348 -30.78 1.31 -6.60
N SER A 349 -31.91 1.06 -7.29
CA SER A 349 -32.73 -0.13 -7.07
C SER A 349 -32.02 -1.39 -7.54
N GLU A 350 -31.35 -1.35 -8.70
CA GLU A 350 -30.53 -2.45 -9.23
C GLU A 350 -29.36 -2.75 -8.30
N ARG A 351 -28.62 -1.72 -7.86
CA ARG A 351 -27.54 -1.88 -6.87
C ARG A 351 -28.03 -2.52 -5.57
N LEU A 352 -29.19 -2.08 -5.06
CA LEU A 352 -29.78 -2.67 -3.86
C LEU A 352 -30.17 -4.14 -4.08
N GLU A 353 -30.69 -4.47 -5.25
CA GLU A 353 -31.04 -5.85 -5.60
C GLU A 353 -29.80 -6.74 -5.69
N ASP A 354 -28.69 -6.25 -6.25
CA ASP A 354 -27.42 -6.98 -6.27
C ASP A 354 -26.84 -7.21 -4.87
N ILE A 355 -26.90 -6.20 -3.99
CA ILE A 355 -26.52 -6.36 -2.57
C ILE A 355 -27.39 -7.41 -1.89
N LYS A 356 -28.72 -7.39 -2.12
CA LYS A 356 -29.65 -8.39 -1.56
C LYS A 356 -29.36 -9.79 -2.08
N ARG A 357 -29.07 -9.95 -3.38
CA ARG A 357 -28.69 -11.22 -3.99
C ARG A 357 -27.40 -11.76 -3.37
N PHE A 358 -26.38 -10.91 -3.22
CA PHE A 358 -25.13 -11.29 -2.55
C PHE A 358 -25.37 -11.70 -1.09
N TYR A 359 -26.16 -10.91 -0.34
CA TYR A 359 -26.53 -11.24 1.03
C TYR A 359 -27.24 -12.59 1.13
N ALA A 360 -28.25 -12.84 0.29
CA ALA A 360 -28.98 -14.11 0.26
C ALA A 360 -28.02 -15.27 -0.03
N LYS A 361 -27.20 -15.17 -1.08
CA LYS A 361 -26.17 -16.18 -1.43
C LYS A 361 -25.27 -16.50 -0.23
N VAL A 362 -24.74 -15.48 0.45
CA VAL A 362 -23.81 -15.66 1.57
C VAL A 362 -24.53 -16.19 2.81
N SER A 363 -25.73 -15.69 3.11
CA SER A 363 -26.55 -16.12 4.24
C SER A 363 -26.93 -17.60 4.11
N ASP A 364 -27.39 -18.02 2.94
CA ASP A 364 -27.78 -19.42 2.69
C ASP A 364 -26.56 -20.35 2.83
N LEU A 365 -25.43 -19.99 2.21
CA LEU A 365 -24.17 -20.73 2.40
C LEU A 365 -23.74 -20.80 3.87
N HIS A 366 -23.92 -19.73 4.64
CA HIS A 366 -23.59 -19.72 6.06
C HIS A 366 -24.50 -20.63 6.90
N ASN A 367 -25.80 -20.58 6.64
CA ASN A 367 -26.79 -21.32 7.42
C ASN A 367 -26.92 -22.79 7.00
N GLU A 368 -26.53 -23.16 5.78
CA GLU A 368 -26.68 -24.52 5.26
C GLU A 368 -25.33 -25.27 5.18
N VAL A 369 -24.25 -24.57 4.81
CA VAL A 369 -22.94 -25.20 4.57
C VAL A 369 -21.98 -24.99 5.74
N TYR A 370 -21.85 -23.78 6.29
CA TYR A 370 -20.84 -23.49 7.32
C TYR A 370 -21.29 -23.72 8.76
N SER A 371 -22.58 -23.57 9.07
CA SER A 371 -23.18 -23.90 10.37
C SER A 371 -23.58 -25.38 10.48
N GLY A 372 -23.40 -26.16 9.40
CA GLY A 372 -23.65 -27.60 9.35
C GLY A 372 -22.58 -28.43 10.07
N PRO A 373 -22.57 -29.77 9.88
CA PRO A 373 -21.56 -30.62 10.48
C PRO A 373 -20.13 -30.20 10.08
N SER A 374 -19.16 -30.34 10.97
CA SER A 374 -17.73 -30.00 10.76
C SER A 374 -17.11 -30.62 9.50
N THR A 375 -17.78 -31.59 8.89
CA THR A 375 -17.42 -32.25 7.62
C THR A 375 -17.56 -31.35 6.39
N ALA A 376 -18.34 -30.27 6.42
CA ALA A 376 -18.45 -29.36 5.26
C ALA A 376 -17.14 -28.58 5.01
N MET A 377 -16.51 -28.11 6.10
CA MET A 377 -15.21 -27.42 6.03
C MET A 377 -14.04 -28.35 5.70
N ALA A 378 -14.25 -29.67 5.82
CA ALA A 378 -13.30 -30.68 5.38
C ALA A 378 -13.24 -30.81 3.84
N ASN A 379 -14.22 -30.27 3.10
CA ASN A 379 -14.22 -30.28 1.64
C ASN A 379 -13.30 -29.17 1.06
N PRO A 380 -12.28 -29.52 0.25
CA PRO A 380 -11.33 -28.55 -0.27
C PRO A 380 -11.93 -27.50 -1.21
N LEU A 381 -13.02 -27.82 -1.91
CA LEU A 381 -13.73 -26.89 -2.80
C LEU A 381 -14.52 -25.84 -2.00
N VAL A 382 -15.12 -26.27 -0.88
CA VAL A 382 -15.86 -25.39 0.04
C VAL A 382 -14.92 -24.38 0.71
N ALA A 383 -13.73 -24.82 1.12
CA ALA A 383 -12.74 -23.91 1.69
C ALA A 383 -12.17 -22.93 0.64
N PHE A 384 -11.86 -23.41 -0.57
CA PHE A 384 -11.37 -22.55 -1.65
C PHE A 384 -12.37 -21.43 -1.98
N THR A 385 -13.65 -21.79 -2.17
CA THR A 385 -14.71 -20.81 -2.49
C THR A 385 -14.96 -19.83 -1.33
N LEU A 386 -14.83 -20.27 -0.06
CA LEU A 386 -14.88 -19.38 1.10
C LEU A 386 -13.72 -18.37 1.10
N ILE A 387 -12.49 -18.84 0.92
CA ILE A 387 -11.29 -17.99 0.91
C ILE A 387 -11.38 -16.97 -0.23
N LYS A 388 -11.72 -17.41 -1.45
CA LYS A 388 -11.95 -16.53 -2.60
C LYS A 388 -13.00 -15.46 -2.29
N ARG A 389 -14.14 -15.86 -1.72
CA ARG A 389 -15.23 -14.92 -1.42
C ARG A 389 -14.78 -13.85 -0.42
N LEU A 390 -14.16 -14.25 0.69
CA LEU A 390 -13.65 -13.33 1.72
C LEU A 390 -12.56 -12.38 1.19
N GLN A 391 -11.72 -12.87 0.28
CA GLN A 391 -10.59 -12.11 -0.24
C GLN A 391 -10.95 -11.21 -1.43
N SER A 392 -11.91 -11.60 -2.28
CA SER A 392 -12.20 -10.92 -3.55
C SER A 392 -13.65 -10.43 -3.67
N GLU A 393 -14.65 -11.30 -3.44
CA GLU A 393 -16.05 -10.93 -3.67
C GLU A 393 -16.57 -9.90 -2.65
N TRP A 394 -16.18 -10.02 -1.37
CA TRP A 394 -16.55 -9.02 -0.35
C TRP A 394 -15.94 -7.64 -0.66
N LEU A 395 -14.71 -7.59 -1.16
CA LEU A 395 -14.05 -6.34 -1.53
C LEU A 395 -14.80 -5.64 -2.68
N ASN A 396 -15.30 -6.40 -3.66
CA ASN A 396 -16.10 -5.86 -4.75
C ASN A 396 -17.39 -5.19 -4.24
N LEU A 397 -17.96 -5.66 -3.13
CA LEU A 397 -19.14 -5.04 -2.51
C LEU A 397 -18.78 -3.78 -1.70
N ILE A 398 -17.66 -3.80 -0.98
CA ILE A 398 -17.26 -2.73 -0.04
C ILE A 398 -16.61 -1.54 -0.74
N TYR A 399 -15.84 -1.84 -1.80
CA TYR A 399 -15.03 -0.89 -2.54
C TYR A 399 -15.51 -0.67 -3.98
N SER A 400 -16.72 -1.10 -4.34
CA SER A 400 -17.33 -0.66 -5.60
C SER A 400 -17.48 0.85 -5.61
N ASP A 401 -17.24 1.44 -6.79
CA ASP A 401 -17.35 2.89 -7.00
C ASP A 401 -18.78 3.36 -6.70
N GLU A 402 -19.77 2.51 -6.92
CA GLU A 402 -21.18 2.73 -6.63
C GLU A 402 -21.50 2.68 -5.12
N ALA A 403 -20.76 1.95 -4.28
CA ALA A 403 -21.06 1.80 -2.85
C ALA A 403 -20.51 2.92 -1.95
N GLN A 404 -19.69 3.84 -2.48
CA GLN A 404 -18.90 4.76 -1.67
C GLN A 404 -19.71 5.85 -0.94
N GLU A 405 -20.92 6.19 -1.39
CA GLU A 405 -21.70 7.29 -0.81
C GLU A 405 -22.68 6.88 0.31
N ASN A 406 -23.16 5.63 0.35
CA ASN A 406 -24.21 5.18 1.29
C ASN A 406 -23.78 4.09 2.30
N THR A 407 -22.59 3.49 2.16
CA THR A 407 -22.23 2.25 2.89
C THR A 407 -21.18 2.44 3.98
N GLN A 408 -21.03 3.67 4.51
CA GLN A 408 -19.97 4.02 5.48
C GLN A 408 -20.02 3.15 6.77
N ALA A 409 -21.20 2.85 7.29
CA ALA A 409 -21.36 2.00 8.47
C ALA A 409 -20.91 0.55 8.21
N PHE A 410 -21.25 0.00 7.05
CA PHE A 410 -20.83 -1.33 6.63
C PHE A 410 -19.31 -1.42 6.40
N ARG A 411 -18.73 -0.42 5.71
CA ARG A 411 -17.28 -0.31 5.51
C ARG A 411 -16.55 -0.23 6.86
N SER A 412 -17.06 0.56 7.80
CA SER A 412 -16.48 0.67 9.15
C SER A 412 -16.50 -0.68 9.88
N GLY A 413 -17.59 -1.45 9.77
CA GLY A 413 -17.68 -2.80 10.33
C GLY A 413 -16.71 -3.79 9.67
N TYR A 414 -16.54 -3.72 8.34
CA TYR A 414 -15.53 -4.54 7.66
C TYR A 414 -14.10 -4.19 8.07
N GLU A 415 -13.76 -2.90 8.13
CA GLU A 415 -12.43 -2.42 8.54
C GLU A 415 -12.10 -2.83 9.99
N GLU A 416 -13.10 -3.01 10.85
CA GLU A 416 -12.93 -3.54 12.20
C GLU A 416 -12.52 -5.03 12.16
N VAL A 417 -13.23 -5.86 11.39
CA VAL A 417 -12.88 -7.27 11.17
C VAL A 417 -11.51 -7.43 10.49
N GLU A 418 -11.18 -6.53 9.56
CA GLU A 418 -9.86 -6.51 8.91
C GLU A 418 -8.73 -6.20 9.92
N LYS A 419 -8.95 -5.25 10.84
CA LYS A 419 -7.98 -4.89 11.91
C LYS A 419 -7.77 -6.01 12.93
N GLU A 420 -8.77 -6.86 13.15
CA GLU A 420 -8.63 -8.06 13.99
C GLU A 420 -7.70 -9.12 13.38
N GLY A 421 -7.34 -9.00 12.10
CA GLY A 421 -6.34 -9.84 11.43
C GLY A 421 -6.82 -11.26 11.10
N SER A 422 -8.13 -11.49 11.09
CA SER A 422 -8.77 -12.78 10.84
C SER A 422 -9.07 -13.05 9.35
N LEU A 423 -8.97 -12.04 8.48
CA LEU A 423 -9.27 -12.17 7.05
C LEU A 423 -8.14 -12.82 6.24
N PRO A 424 -8.46 -13.68 5.25
CA PRO A 424 -7.46 -14.25 4.35
C PRO A 424 -6.74 -13.20 3.49
N LYS A 425 -5.44 -13.42 3.25
CA LYS A 425 -4.62 -12.59 2.35
C LYS A 425 -4.63 -13.15 0.93
N LEU A 426 -4.11 -12.36 -0.02
CA LEU A 426 -3.91 -12.82 -1.41
C LEU A 426 -3.05 -14.09 -1.49
N GLU A 427 -2.04 -14.22 -0.62
CA GLU A 427 -1.21 -15.42 -0.52
C GLU A 427 -2.00 -16.67 -0.14
N ASP A 428 -3.03 -16.54 0.72
CA ASP A 428 -3.87 -17.66 1.15
C ASP A 428 -4.75 -18.14 0.00
N LEU A 429 -5.25 -17.22 -0.84
CA LEU A 429 -6.01 -17.54 -2.04
C LEU A 429 -5.14 -18.25 -3.10
N GLN A 430 -3.93 -17.74 -3.36
CA GLN A 430 -2.97 -18.39 -4.25
C GLN A 430 -2.56 -19.77 -3.71
N GLY A 431 -2.36 -19.89 -2.40
CA GLY A 431 -2.06 -21.15 -1.72
C GLY A 431 -3.17 -22.19 -1.87
N ALA A 432 -4.43 -21.76 -1.73
CA ALA A 432 -5.59 -22.63 -1.93
C ALA A 432 -5.70 -23.12 -3.39
N ALA A 433 -5.48 -22.24 -4.38
CA ALA A 433 -5.43 -22.62 -5.80
C ALA A 433 -4.29 -23.62 -6.09
N LYS A 434 -3.08 -23.38 -5.57
CA LYS A 434 -1.96 -24.34 -5.63
C LYS A 434 -2.31 -25.68 -4.97
N GLY A 435 -3.08 -25.66 -3.88
CA GLY A 435 -3.60 -26.84 -3.21
C GLY A 435 -4.47 -27.71 -4.12
N LEU A 436 -5.40 -27.10 -4.86
CA LEU A 436 -6.26 -27.81 -5.81
C LEU A 436 -5.46 -28.45 -6.95
N MET A 437 -4.51 -27.72 -7.54
CA MET A 437 -3.60 -28.26 -8.57
C MET A 437 -2.76 -29.43 -8.04
N ARG A 438 -2.32 -29.37 -6.78
CA ARG A 438 -1.61 -30.47 -6.13
C ARG A 438 -2.48 -31.71 -5.95
N LEU A 439 -3.74 -31.53 -5.54
CA LEU A 439 -4.69 -32.64 -5.42
C LEU A 439 -4.95 -33.28 -6.78
N GLN A 440 -5.13 -32.46 -7.82
CA GLN A 440 -5.26 -32.91 -9.20
C GLN A 440 -4.09 -33.82 -9.60
N ASP A 441 -2.87 -33.39 -9.37
CA ASP A 441 -1.68 -34.16 -9.71
C ASP A 441 -1.54 -35.46 -8.90
N VAL A 442 -1.54 -35.35 -7.56
CA VAL A 442 -1.21 -36.48 -6.69
C VAL A 442 -2.25 -37.58 -6.81
N TYR A 443 -3.53 -37.24 -6.90
CA TYR A 443 -4.61 -38.21 -6.99
C TYR A 443 -5.08 -38.50 -8.42
N ALA A 444 -4.46 -37.86 -9.43
CA ALA A 444 -4.85 -37.96 -10.84
C ALA A 444 -6.33 -37.61 -11.08
N LEU A 445 -6.78 -36.52 -10.47
CA LEU A 445 -8.18 -36.09 -10.53
C LEU A 445 -8.48 -35.42 -11.87
N GLN A 446 -9.68 -35.64 -12.39
CA GLN A 446 -10.20 -34.92 -13.55
C GLN A 446 -10.69 -33.53 -13.14
N VAL A 447 -10.24 -32.48 -13.85
CA VAL A 447 -10.65 -31.10 -13.57
C VAL A 447 -12.16 -30.94 -13.73
N GLY A 448 -12.75 -31.41 -14.83
CA GLY A 448 -14.21 -31.37 -14.99
C GLY A 448 -14.99 -32.13 -13.90
N GLY A 449 -14.40 -33.18 -13.31
CA GLY A 449 -14.97 -33.85 -12.13
C GLY A 449 -14.94 -32.94 -10.90
N LEU A 450 -13.78 -32.36 -10.61
CA LEU A 450 -13.59 -31.40 -9.51
C LEU A 450 -14.54 -30.20 -9.62
N VAL A 451 -14.72 -29.66 -10.82
CA VAL A 451 -15.63 -28.53 -11.09
C VAL A 451 -17.09 -28.87 -10.76
N ARG A 452 -17.50 -30.14 -10.96
CA ARG A 452 -18.83 -30.62 -10.55
C ARG A 452 -18.92 -31.03 -9.08
N GLY A 453 -17.82 -30.93 -8.32
CA GLY A 453 -17.74 -31.33 -6.92
C GLY A 453 -17.45 -32.81 -6.68
N HIS A 454 -16.99 -33.54 -7.71
CA HIS A 454 -16.67 -34.97 -7.65
C HIS A 454 -15.16 -35.24 -7.77
N PHE A 455 -14.58 -35.99 -6.84
CA PHE A 455 -13.15 -36.30 -6.84
C PHE A 455 -12.91 -37.59 -7.63
N GLN A 456 -12.94 -37.48 -8.96
CA GLN A 456 -12.87 -38.61 -9.89
C GLN A 456 -11.51 -38.74 -10.55
N ARG A 457 -10.99 -39.97 -10.68
CA ARG A 457 -9.87 -40.29 -11.59
C ARG A 457 -10.31 -41.20 -12.71
N ILE A 458 -9.60 -41.18 -13.84
CA ILE A 458 -9.80 -42.15 -14.92
C ILE A 458 -8.98 -43.40 -14.61
N THR A 459 -9.63 -44.56 -14.56
CA THR A 459 -8.96 -45.87 -14.50
C THR A 459 -9.59 -46.77 -15.55
N ASN A 460 -8.78 -47.35 -16.45
CA ASN A 460 -9.25 -48.18 -17.55
C ASN A 460 -10.32 -47.51 -18.44
N GLY A 461 -10.23 -46.19 -18.66
CA GLY A 461 -11.18 -45.43 -19.46
C GLY A 461 -12.46 -45.01 -18.76
N ASN A 462 -12.70 -45.47 -17.52
CA ASN A 462 -13.90 -45.12 -16.75
C ASN A 462 -13.57 -44.17 -15.59
N PRO A 463 -14.42 -43.18 -15.29
CA PRO A 463 -14.30 -42.37 -14.09
C PRO A 463 -14.62 -43.22 -12.85
N ILE A 464 -13.74 -43.16 -11.85
CA ILE A 464 -13.94 -43.77 -10.54
C ILE A 464 -13.90 -42.67 -9.49
N ASP A 465 -14.94 -42.60 -8.65
CA ASP A 465 -14.99 -41.71 -7.49
C ASP A 465 -13.95 -42.17 -6.46
N ILE A 466 -12.97 -41.32 -6.18
CA ILE A 466 -12.02 -41.50 -5.07
C ILE A 466 -12.66 -41.05 -3.77
N TYR A 467 -13.49 -40.00 -3.85
CA TYR A 467 -14.21 -39.45 -2.72
C TYR A 467 -15.47 -38.72 -3.20
N SER A 468 -16.56 -38.92 -2.48
CA SER A 468 -17.84 -38.27 -2.70
C SER A 468 -18.23 -37.48 -1.45
N PRO A 469 -18.08 -36.15 -1.45
CA PRO A 469 -18.40 -35.34 -0.29
C PRO A 469 -19.89 -35.37 0.04
N THR A 470 -20.23 -35.32 1.32
CA THR A 470 -21.62 -35.18 1.79
C THR A 470 -22.25 -33.85 1.38
N VAL A 471 -21.42 -32.81 1.22
CA VAL A 471 -21.81 -31.50 0.69
C VAL A 471 -20.96 -31.24 -0.55
N SER A 472 -21.59 -31.34 -1.73
CA SER A 472 -20.97 -31.03 -3.02
C SER A 472 -21.27 -29.58 -3.40
N VAL A 473 -20.23 -28.80 -3.65
CA VAL A 473 -20.36 -27.43 -4.16
C VAL A 473 -19.63 -27.37 -5.50
N PRO A 474 -20.35 -27.14 -6.61
CA PRO A 474 -19.70 -26.99 -7.91
C PRO A 474 -18.92 -25.68 -7.97
N LEU A 475 -17.84 -25.67 -8.74
CA LEU A 475 -17.07 -24.47 -9.03
C LEU A 475 -17.70 -23.70 -10.20
N SER A 476 -17.76 -22.38 -10.08
CA SER A 476 -18.19 -21.48 -11.15
C SER A 476 -17.09 -21.27 -12.19
N GLY A 477 -17.45 -20.73 -13.37
CA GLY A 477 -16.48 -20.34 -14.39
C GLY A 477 -15.43 -19.35 -13.87
N ASP A 478 -15.83 -18.44 -12.97
CA ASP A 478 -14.94 -17.50 -12.29
C ASP A 478 -14.01 -18.18 -11.28
N ASP A 479 -14.44 -19.27 -10.65
CA ASP A 479 -13.58 -20.07 -9.76
C ASP A 479 -12.48 -20.76 -10.57
N CYS A 480 -12.85 -21.37 -11.70
CA CYS A 480 -11.92 -21.98 -12.63
C CYS A 480 -10.97 -20.96 -13.26
N PHE A 481 -11.47 -19.76 -13.59
CA PHE A 481 -10.65 -18.67 -14.15
C PHE A 481 -9.52 -18.32 -13.20
N LEU A 482 -9.85 -18.18 -11.91
CA LEU A 482 -8.88 -17.79 -10.90
C LEU A 482 -7.79 -18.85 -10.71
N VAL A 483 -8.16 -20.14 -10.65
CA VAL A 483 -7.16 -21.23 -10.57
C VAL A 483 -6.28 -21.24 -11.82
N GLY A 484 -6.87 -21.09 -13.01
CA GLY A 484 -6.16 -21.02 -14.27
C GLY A 484 -5.24 -19.80 -14.39
N LYS A 485 -5.65 -18.65 -13.85
CA LYS A 485 -4.86 -17.41 -13.77
C LYS A 485 -3.67 -17.58 -12.83
N VAL A 486 -3.87 -18.14 -11.64
CA VAL A 486 -2.78 -18.42 -10.70
C VAL A 486 -1.75 -19.36 -11.33
N ALA A 487 -2.22 -20.41 -12.03
CA ALA A 487 -1.33 -21.31 -12.75
C ALA A 487 -0.54 -20.59 -13.87
N TYR A 488 -1.20 -19.69 -14.60
CA TYR A 488 -0.55 -18.87 -15.64
C TYR A 488 0.53 -17.95 -15.09
N GLU A 489 0.24 -17.25 -13.98
CA GLU A 489 1.18 -16.37 -13.29
C GLU A 489 2.42 -17.12 -12.75
N LEU A 490 2.28 -18.43 -12.52
CA LEU A 490 3.36 -19.34 -12.11
C LEU A 490 4.06 -20.02 -13.28
N GLU A 491 3.74 -19.65 -14.53
CA GLU A 491 4.23 -20.28 -15.76
C GLU A 491 3.87 -21.80 -15.86
N ASP A 492 2.89 -22.25 -15.08
CA ASP A 492 2.36 -23.61 -15.11
C ASP A 492 1.22 -23.73 -16.13
N TYR A 493 1.63 -23.73 -17.41
CA TYR A 493 0.69 -23.81 -18.52
C TYR A 493 -0.07 -25.15 -18.57
N TYR A 494 0.44 -26.22 -17.95
CA TYR A 494 -0.24 -27.52 -17.90
C TYR A 494 -1.54 -27.44 -17.11
N HIS A 495 -1.49 -26.83 -15.93
CA HIS A 495 -2.68 -26.59 -15.13
C HIS A 495 -3.50 -25.43 -15.68
N SER A 496 -2.85 -24.34 -16.10
CA SER A 496 -3.53 -23.14 -16.59
C SER A 496 -4.51 -23.44 -17.73
N VAL A 497 -4.08 -24.19 -18.74
CA VAL A 497 -4.95 -24.55 -19.88
C VAL A 497 -6.17 -25.36 -19.43
N GLN A 498 -5.96 -26.41 -18.61
CA GLN A 498 -7.07 -27.27 -18.16
C GLN A 498 -8.11 -26.49 -17.34
N TRP A 499 -7.67 -25.59 -16.46
CA TRP A 499 -8.58 -24.79 -15.63
C TRP A 499 -9.23 -23.63 -16.41
N LEU A 500 -8.54 -23.01 -17.38
CA LEU A 500 -9.13 -21.98 -18.24
C LEU A 500 -10.12 -22.56 -19.26
N GLU A 501 -9.91 -23.79 -19.73
CA GLU A 501 -10.88 -24.51 -20.57
C GLU A 501 -12.22 -24.68 -19.84
N GLU A 502 -12.20 -25.12 -18.58
CA GLU A 502 -13.40 -25.25 -17.73
C GLU A 502 -14.00 -23.89 -17.33
N SER A 503 -13.17 -22.84 -17.25
CA SER A 503 -13.61 -21.48 -16.93
C SER A 503 -14.43 -20.84 -18.03
N THR A 504 -13.93 -20.93 -19.27
CA THR A 504 -14.53 -20.19 -20.37
C THR A 504 -15.89 -20.74 -20.75
N GLY A 505 -16.09 -22.07 -20.69
CA GLY A 505 -17.29 -22.74 -21.20
C GLY A 505 -17.63 -22.40 -22.67
N ASN A 506 -16.82 -21.56 -23.31
CA ASN A 506 -17.06 -20.84 -24.54
C ASN A 506 -15.72 -20.75 -25.28
N ILE A 507 -15.51 -21.75 -26.12
CA ILE A 507 -14.31 -22.00 -26.90
C ILE A 507 -13.92 -20.77 -27.76
N SER A 508 -14.89 -19.93 -28.14
CA SER A 508 -14.65 -18.71 -28.93
C SER A 508 -13.85 -17.64 -28.19
N TYR A 509 -14.06 -17.51 -26.88
CA TYR A 509 -13.33 -16.55 -26.05
C TYR A 509 -11.91 -17.05 -25.72
N ALA A 510 -11.77 -18.36 -25.50
CA ALA A 510 -10.47 -19.01 -25.33
C ALA A 510 -9.58 -18.87 -26.59
N LEU A 511 -10.20 -18.91 -27.77
CA LEU A 511 -9.52 -18.65 -29.04
C LEU A 511 -9.02 -17.20 -29.13
N SER A 512 -9.87 -16.21 -28.80
CA SER A 512 -9.47 -14.80 -28.85
C SER A 512 -8.30 -14.48 -27.91
N LEU A 513 -8.31 -15.03 -26.70
CA LEU A 513 -7.26 -14.82 -25.71
C LEU A 513 -5.93 -15.47 -26.16
N SER A 514 -6.01 -16.66 -26.77
CA SER A 514 -4.84 -17.37 -27.30
C SER A 514 -4.22 -16.63 -28.50
N GLN A 515 -5.04 -16.00 -29.33
CA GLN A 515 -4.57 -15.15 -30.43
C GLN A 515 -3.90 -13.87 -29.90
N GLU A 516 -4.42 -13.27 -28.82
CA GLU A 516 -3.81 -12.12 -28.17
C GLU A 516 -2.44 -12.47 -27.55
N LEU A 517 -2.32 -13.64 -26.94
CA LEU A 517 -1.05 -14.15 -26.40
C LEU A 517 0.01 -14.37 -27.49
N LEU A 518 -0.37 -14.83 -28.68
CA LEU A 518 0.55 -14.94 -29.83
C LEU A 518 1.01 -13.59 -30.36
N ASN A 519 0.23 -12.52 -30.18
CA ASN A 519 0.70 -11.18 -30.53
C ASN A 519 1.84 -10.72 -29.61
N HIS A 520 1.87 -11.21 -28.37
CA HIS A 520 2.94 -10.93 -27.42
C HIS A 520 4.12 -11.91 -27.52
N ASP A 521 3.88 -13.18 -27.83
CA ASP A 521 4.91 -14.20 -28.06
C ASP A 521 4.64 -15.02 -29.34
N PRO A 522 5.06 -14.53 -30.52
CA PRO A 522 4.73 -15.14 -31.81
C PRO A 522 5.42 -16.48 -32.08
N MET A 523 6.49 -16.80 -31.35
CA MET A 523 7.23 -18.05 -31.49
C MET A 523 6.67 -19.16 -30.58
N ASN A 524 5.59 -18.89 -29.86
CA ASN A 524 4.97 -19.84 -28.95
C ASN A 524 4.20 -20.93 -29.70
N GLY A 525 4.93 -21.96 -30.14
CA GLY A 525 4.39 -23.10 -30.89
C GLY A 525 3.35 -23.94 -30.14
N ARG A 526 3.02 -23.63 -28.88
CA ARG A 526 1.94 -24.29 -28.10
C ARG A 526 0.68 -23.46 -28.05
N VAL A 527 0.78 -22.13 -27.88
CA VAL A 527 -0.39 -21.24 -28.03
C VAL A 527 -0.92 -21.31 -29.47
N LEU A 528 -0.04 -21.44 -30.47
CA LEU A 528 -0.43 -21.69 -31.85
C LEU A 528 -1.24 -22.99 -32.01
N LYS A 529 -0.85 -24.07 -31.31
CA LYS A 529 -1.58 -25.34 -31.31
C LYS A 529 -2.92 -25.26 -30.55
N ASN A 530 -3.01 -24.43 -29.51
CA ASN A 530 -4.26 -24.18 -28.80
C ASN A 530 -5.23 -23.36 -29.67
N VAL A 531 -4.74 -22.37 -30.42
CA VAL A 531 -5.51 -21.66 -31.45
C VAL A 531 -6.05 -22.65 -32.47
N GLU A 532 -5.22 -23.52 -33.04
CA GLU A 532 -5.67 -24.59 -33.95
C GLU A 532 -6.67 -25.55 -33.30
N LYS A 533 -6.49 -25.90 -32.03
CA LYS A 533 -7.40 -26.78 -31.27
C LYS A 533 -8.76 -26.11 -31.05
N TYR A 534 -8.79 -24.85 -30.62
CA TYR A 534 -10.03 -24.11 -30.37
C TYR A 534 -10.76 -23.78 -31.68
N GLU A 535 -10.04 -23.46 -32.76
CA GLU A 535 -10.60 -23.35 -34.10
C GLU A 535 -11.25 -24.66 -34.55
N ARG A 536 -10.60 -25.81 -34.32
CA ARG A 536 -11.18 -27.13 -34.65
C ARG A 536 -12.38 -27.48 -33.77
N LEU A 537 -12.34 -27.17 -32.47
CA LEU A 537 -13.46 -27.42 -31.54
C LEU A 537 -14.68 -26.52 -31.81
N LEU A 538 -14.50 -25.36 -32.44
CA LEU A 538 -15.60 -24.52 -32.94
C LEU A 538 -16.22 -25.05 -34.24
N VAL A 539 -15.46 -25.85 -34.99
CA VAL A 539 -15.88 -26.40 -36.29
C VAL A 539 -16.56 -27.77 -36.14
N ASP A 540 -16.14 -28.61 -35.17
CA ASP A 540 -16.64 -29.99 -35.05
C ASP A 540 -17.33 -30.29 -33.70
N SER A 541 -18.62 -30.62 -33.75
CA SER A 541 -19.28 -31.54 -32.80
C SER A 541 -19.39 -32.93 -33.47
N PRO A 542 -19.27 -34.04 -32.71
CA PRO A 542 -18.15 -35.01 -32.58
C PRO A 542 -18.22 -36.20 -33.61
N PRO A 543 -17.45 -37.34 -33.53
CA PRO A 543 -16.40 -37.76 -32.58
C PRO A 543 -15.07 -38.36 -33.16
N LEU A 544 -14.03 -38.37 -32.30
CA LEU A 544 -12.89 -39.31 -32.17
C LEU A 544 -11.86 -39.52 -33.33
N LEU A 545 -10.60 -39.08 -33.12
CA LEU A 545 -9.43 -39.98 -33.02
C LEU A 545 -8.18 -39.19 -32.54
N SER A 546 -7.68 -39.56 -31.36
CA SER A 546 -6.52 -38.95 -30.72
C SER A 546 -5.19 -39.48 -31.28
N THR A 547 -4.35 -38.60 -31.82
CA THR A 547 -2.89 -38.82 -31.86
C THR A 547 -2.21 -37.86 -30.90
N ASP A 548 -1.68 -38.47 -29.85
CA ASP A 548 -1.12 -37.89 -28.62
C ASP A 548 0.23 -37.21 -28.85
N THR A 549 0.29 -35.90 -28.62
CA THR A 549 1.49 -35.22 -28.12
C THR A 549 1.08 -34.23 -27.02
N GLY A 550 0.58 -34.77 -25.91
CA GLY A 550 0.04 -34.01 -24.77
C GLY A 550 1.01 -33.04 -24.08
N LEU A 551 0.45 -31.96 -23.52
CA LEU A 551 1.13 -31.06 -22.59
C LEU A 551 1.74 -31.87 -21.44
N LYS A 552 3.05 -31.73 -21.22
CA LYS A 552 3.74 -32.36 -20.10
C LYS A 552 3.78 -31.40 -18.92
N ARG A 553 3.43 -31.92 -17.75
CA ARG A 553 3.53 -31.24 -16.45
C ARG A 553 4.95 -30.70 -16.20
N PRO A 554 5.10 -29.54 -15.51
CA PRO A 554 6.41 -28.99 -15.18
C PRO A 554 7.29 -29.97 -14.38
N ASN A 555 8.58 -30.03 -14.72
CA ASN A 555 9.58 -30.75 -13.93
C ASN A 555 9.88 -29.96 -12.65
N THR A 556 9.61 -30.53 -11.47
CA THR A 556 10.11 -29.95 -10.21
C THR A 556 11.55 -30.38 -10.00
N THR A 557 12.40 -29.43 -9.60
CA THR A 557 13.81 -29.66 -9.28
C THR A 557 14.03 -30.40 -7.96
N TYR A 558 13.03 -30.47 -7.08
CA TYR A 558 13.19 -30.92 -5.68
C TYR A 558 12.74 -32.38 -5.41
N LEU A 559 11.82 -32.94 -6.20
CA LEU A 559 11.28 -34.31 -6.01
C LEU A 559 11.89 -35.32 -7.00
N ARG A 560 13.08 -35.88 -6.70
CA ARG A 560 13.66 -36.98 -7.50
C ARG A 560 12.75 -38.21 -7.59
N THR A 561 11.92 -38.45 -6.57
CA THR A 561 11.04 -39.63 -6.42
C THR A 561 9.55 -39.34 -6.65
N ARG A 562 9.22 -38.25 -7.36
CA ARG A 562 7.83 -37.78 -7.59
C ARG A 562 6.84 -38.90 -7.98
N ASN A 563 7.18 -39.70 -9.00
CA ASN A 563 6.29 -40.75 -9.49
C ASN A 563 6.03 -41.83 -8.43
N THR A 564 7.06 -42.18 -7.64
CA THR A 564 6.94 -43.15 -6.54
C THR A 564 6.06 -42.58 -5.43
N TYR A 565 6.29 -41.33 -5.04
CA TYR A 565 5.48 -40.63 -4.04
C TYR A 565 3.98 -40.58 -4.41
N GLU A 566 3.66 -40.16 -5.63
CA GLU A 566 2.27 -40.08 -6.08
C GLU A 566 1.62 -41.45 -6.19
N ARG A 567 2.35 -42.45 -6.69
CA ARG A 567 1.87 -43.83 -6.74
C ARG A 567 1.53 -44.34 -5.35
N LEU A 568 2.37 -44.07 -4.35
CA LEU A 568 2.12 -44.44 -2.96
C LEU A 568 0.88 -43.73 -2.40
N CYS A 569 0.74 -42.42 -2.61
CA CYS A 569 -0.45 -41.69 -2.15
C CYS A 569 -1.75 -42.19 -2.79
N ARG A 570 -1.71 -42.64 -4.06
CA ARG A 570 -2.86 -43.22 -4.77
C ARG A 570 -3.28 -44.59 -4.25
N THR A 571 -2.44 -45.27 -3.45
CA THR A 571 -2.83 -46.51 -2.74
C THR A 571 -3.73 -46.23 -1.54
N GLN A 572 -3.82 -44.97 -1.09
CA GLN A 572 -4.57 -44.59 0.12
C GLN A 572 -4.16 -45.40 1.37
N GLY A 573 -2.90 -45.82 1.44
CA GLY A 573 -2.38 -46.63 2.55
C GLY A 573 -2.58 -48.13 2.41
N THR A 574 -3.15 -48.62 1.30
CA THR A 574 -3.20 -50.06 1.02
C THR A 574 -1.83 -50.57 0.58
N GLN A 575 -1.25 -51.48 1.36
CA GLN A 575 -0.03 -52.18 0.97
C GLN A 575 -0.38 -53.36 0.07
N PRO A 576 0.37 -53.63 -1.02
CA PRO A 576 0.19 -54.86 -1.80
C PRO A 576 0.41 -56.09 -0.90
N THR A 577 -0.49 -57.08 -0.98
CA THR A 577 -0.42 -58.35 -0.23
C THR A 577 0.86 -59.16 -0.46
N HIS A 578 1.63 -58.83 -1.51
CA HIS A 578 2.91 -59.48 -1.83
C HIS A 578 4.06 -59.18 -0.83
N TYR A 579 3.84 -58.30 0.15
CA TYR A 579 4.81 -57.93 1.21
C TYR A 579 4.55 -58.64 2.55
N GLU A 580 3.94 -59.82 2.56
CA GLU A 580 3.88 -60.66 3.77
C GLU A 580 5.29 -61.17 4.11
N ASN A 581 6.07 -60.36 4.82
CA ASN A 581 7.33 -60.77 5.40
C ASN A 581 7.03 -61.48 6.73
N PRO A 582 7.29 -62.81 6.84
CA PRO A 582 6.96 -63.58 8.04
C PRO A 582 7.77 -63.17 9.28
N LEU A 583 8.81 -62.32 9.11
CA LEU A 583 9.60 -61.76 10.20
C LEU A 583 8.97 -60.50 10.82
N LEU A 584 7.92 -59.93 10.22
CA LEU A 584 7.16 -58.83 10.80
C LEU A 584 6.14 -59.40 11.79
N PHE A 585 5.99 -58.75 12.95
CA PHE A 585 5.12 -59.22 14.02
C PHE A 585 4.51 -58.07 14.82
N CYS A 586 3.44 -58.40 15.55
CA CYS A 586 2.83 -57.53 16.54
C CYS A 586 2.97 -58.15 17.92
N ASP A 587 3.34 -57.36 18.92
CA ASP A 587 3.54 -57.82 20.29
C ASP A 587 3.20 -56.75 21.34
N TYR A 588 3.20 -57.17 22.60
CA TYR A 588 3.11 -56.28 23.76
C TYR A 588 4.54 -55.98 24.23
N PHE A 589 5.00 -54.77 23.90
CA PHE A 589 6.36 -54.31 24.13
C PHE A 589 6.48 -53.54 25.45
N ASN A 590 7.53 -53.84 26.22
CA ASN A 590 7.78 -53.22 27.52
C ASN A 590 9.17 -52.59 27.66
N ASN A 591 10.10 -52.81 26.72
CA ASN A 591 11.47 -52.30 26.75
C ASN A 591 12.21 -52.52 28.09
N ASP A 592 11.87 -53.59 28.83
CA ASP A 592 12.34 -53.83 30.22
C ASP A 592 12.11 -52.66 31.19
N SER A 593 11.21 -51.74 30.84
CA SER A 593 10.85 -50.59 31.65
C SER A 593 9.91 -51.02 32.79
N PRO A 594 10.24 -50.74 34.06
CA PRO A 594 9.38 -51.10 35.19
C PRO A 594 7.95 -50.58 35.05
N GLY A 595 7.76 -49.42 34.43
CA GLY A 595 6.43 -48.86 34.17
C GLY A 595 5.65 -49.62 33.10
N LEU A 596 6.31 -50.07 32.03
CA LEU A 596 5.65 -50.79 30.94
C LEU A 596 5.47 -52.29 31.21
N LEU A 597 6.06 -52.83 32.28
CA LEU A 597 5.72 -54.18 32.76
C LEU A 597 4.26 -54.27 33.22
N LEU A 598 3.74 -53.19 33.81
CA LEU A 598 2.34 -53.11 34.28
C LEU A 598 1.38 -52.74 33.16
N GLN A 599 1.85 -51.94 32.19
CA GLN A 599 1.06 -51.50 31.04
C GLN A 599 1.89 -51.57 29.76
N PRO A 600 2.03 -52.77 29.14
CA PRO A 600 2.77 -52.93 27.90
C PRO A 600 2.14 -52.17 26.74
N ILE A 601 2.97 -51.66 25.83
CA ILE A 601 2.54 -50.93 24.64
C ILE A 601 2.33 -51.92 23.49
N ARG A 602 1.25 -51.72 22.73
CA ARG A 602 0.98 -52.50 21.52
C ARG A 602 1.90 -52.05 20.39
N ARG A 603 2.82 -52.92 19.98
CA ARG A 603 3.83 -52.66 18.97
C ARG A 603 3.56 -53.50 17.73
N GLU A 604 3.72 -52.89 16.57
CA GLU A 604 3.68 -53.53 15.25
C GLU A 604 4.96 -53.15 14.49
N VAL A 605 5.75 -54.14 14.11
CA VAL A 605 6.96 -53.92 13.31
C VAL A 605 6.58 -53.84 11.84
N LEU A 606 6.74 -52.66 11.24
CA LEU A 606 6.35 -52.41 9.85
C LEU A 606 7.49 -52.66 8.87
N ASN A 607 8.73 -52.48 9.30
CA ASN A 607 9.91 -52.75 8.50
C ASN A 607 11.11 -53.10 9.38
N LEU A 608 11.99 -53.97 8.88
CA LEU A 608 13.21 -54.38 9.58
C LEU A 608 14.42 -53.53 9.19
N GLN A 609 14.49 -53.08 7.94
CA GLN A 609 15.58 -52.26 7.42
C GLN A 609 15.05 -51.24 6.39
N PRO A 610 15.04 -49.93 6.71
CA PRO A 610 15.28 -49.38 8.05
C PRO A 610 14.24 -49.88 9.06
N TYR A 611 14.60 -49.92 10.33
CA TYR A 611 13.69 -50.36 11.39
C TYR A 611 12.58 -49.34 11.59
N VAL A 612 11.34 -49.73 11.26
CA VAL A 612 10.14 -48.88 11.38
C VAL A 612 9.11 -49.61 12.22
N VAL A 613 8.62 -48.94 13.25
CA VAL A 613 7.68 -49.54 14.20
C VAL A 613 6.51 -48.60 14.49
N LEU A 614 5.32 -49.18 14.55
CA LEU A 614 4.08 -48.51 14.87
C LEU A 614 3.61 -48.90 16.27
N TYR A 615 3.36 -47.91 17.12
CA TYR A 615 2.81 -48.09 18.45
C TYR A 615 1.35 -47.65 18.48
N HIS A 616 0.47 -48.63 18.59
CA HIS A 616 -0.98 -48.40 18.55
C HIS A 616 -1.49 -47.74 19.83
N SER A 617 -2.44 -46.81 19.67
CA SER A 617 -3.09 -46.12 20.80
C SER A 617 -2.09 -45.43 21.74
N PHE A 618 -0.98 -44.93 21.19
CA PHE A 618 0.07 -44.28 21.98
C PHE A 618 -0.40 -42.98 22.64
N ILE A 619 -1.38 -42.30 22.02
CA ILE A 619 -2.10 -41.15 22.58
C ILE A 619 -3.60 -41.44 22.56
N THR A 620 -4.34 -40.94 23.54
CA THR A 620 -5.80 -41.01 23.56
C THR A 620 -6.42 -39.84 22.78
N ASP A 621 -7.67 -39.97 22.31
CA ASP A 621 -8.36 -38.90 21.58
C ASP A 621 -8.49 -37.60 22.42
N SER A 622 -8.74 -37.74 23.72
CA SER A 622 -8.79 -36.59 24.65
C SER A 622 -7.41 -35.93 24.85
N GLU A 623 -6.33 -36.73 24.86
CA GLU A 623 -4.96 -36.19 24.88
C GLU A 623 -4.67 -35.44 23.57
N ALA A 624 -5.07 -36.00 22.43
CA ALA A 624 -4.91 -35.37 21.13
C ALA A 624 -5.69 -34.05 21.02
N GLU A 625 -6.95 -34.01 21.48
CA GLU A 625 -7.75 -32.78 21.58
C GLU A 625 -7.06 -31.70 22.42
N SER A 626 -6.63 -32.05 23.62
CA SER A 626 -5.94 -31.11 24.51
C SER A 626 -4.67 -30.55 23.87
N ILE A 627 -3.89 -31.39 23.16
CA ILE A 627 -2.68 -30.96 22.44
C ILE A 627 -3.04 -30.02 21.29
N ARG A 628 -4.13 -30.28 20.55
CA ARG A 628 -4.62 -29.39 19.48
C ARG A 628 -5.02 -28.02 20.03
N ASP A 629 -5.77 -28.00 21.13
CA ASP A 629 -6.24 -26.75 21.76
C ASP A 629 -5.06 -25.90 22.26
N LEU A 630 -4.08 -26.53 22.91
CA LEU A 630 -2.85 -25.86 23.36
C LEU A 630 -2.03 -25.30 22.19
N ALA A 631 -1.99 -26.03 21.07
CA ALA A 631 -1.27 -25.59 19.88
C ALA A 631 -1.97 -24.44 19.14
N HIS A 632 -3.30 -24.35 19.20
CA HIS A 632 -4.12 -23.45 18.39
C HIS A 632 -3.66 -21.99 18.46
N THR A 633 -3.36 -21.47 19.65
CA THR A 633 -2.90 -20.09 19.85
C THR A 633 -1.46 -19.83 19.37
N GLY A 634 -0.67 -20.90 19.22
CA GLY A 634 0.75 -20.85 18.83
C GLY A 634 1.00 -21.14 17.35
N LEU A 635 -0.01 -21.52 16.57
CA LEU A 635 0.17 -21.93 15.17
C LEU A 635 0.63 -20.76 14.29
N ARG A 636 1.84 -20.87 13.76
CA ARG A 636 2.43 -19.95 12.76
C ARG A 636 2.81 -20.71 11.50
N ARG A 637 2.95 -20.02 10.36
CA ARG A 637 3.43 -20.64 9.11
C ARG A 637 4.76 -21.33 9.37
N SER A 638 4.86 -22.60 9.04
CA SER A 638 6.05 -23.38 9.32
C SER A 638 7.25 -22.92 8.49
N VAL A 639 8.42 -22.88 9.11
CA VAL A 639 9.71 -22.54 8.49
C VAL A 639 10.62 -23.76 8.42
N VAL A 640 11.57 -23.75 7.49
CA VAL A 640 12.63 -24.76 7.39
C VAL A 640 13.98 -24.09 7.65
N ALA A 641 14.91 -24.80 8.30
CA ALA A 641 16.27 -24.32 8.46
C ALA A 641 16.98 -24.29 7.10
N SER A 642 17.48 -23.11 6.71
CA SER A 642 18.24 -22.89 5.47
C SER A 642 19.59 -22.27 5.82
N GLY A 643 20.53 -23.10 6.29
CA GLY A 643 21.79 -22.63 6.84
C GLY A 643 21.60 -21.98 8.23
N GLU A 644 22.06 -20.75 8.42
CA GLU A 644 21.90 -19.99 9.68
C GLU A 644 20.54 -19.27 9.79
N GLU A 645 19.76 -19.21 8.71
CA GLU A 645 18.47 -18.51 8.67
C GLU A 645 17.27 -19.47 8.56
N GLN A 646 16.15 -19.08 9.17
CA GLN A 646 14.87 -19.76 9.02
C GLN A 646 14.11 -19.15 7.83
N ALA A 647 13.78 -19.95 6.83
CA ALA A 647 13.07 -19.50 5.63
C ALA A 647 11.76 -20.26 5.42
N THR A 648 10.78 -19.59 4.81
CA THR A 648 9.55 -20.23 4.35
C THR A 648 9.84 -21.00 3.05
N ALA A 649 9.39 -22.26 2.97
CA ALA A 649 9.64 -23.12 1.82
C ALA A 649 8.35 -23.39 1.03
N GLU A 650 8.41 -23.33 -0.30
CA GLU A 650 7.24 -23.60 -1.16
C GLU A 650 6.78 -25.08 -1.10
N TYR A 651 7.69 -26.00 -0.76
CA TYR A 651 7.43 -27.44 -0.63
C TYR A 651 6.78 -27.86 0.71
N ARG A 652 6.55 -26.91 1.63
CA ARG A 652 5.88 -27.16 2.92
C ARG A 652 4.73 -26.17 3.12
N ILE A 653 3.50 -26.65 3.08
CA ILE A 653 2.29 -25.84 3.36
C ILE A 653 1.63 -26.39 4.63
N SER A 654 2.10 -25.90 5.80
CA SER A 654 1.58 -26.24 7.13
C SER A 654 1.75 -25.08 8.10
N LYS A 655 1.01 -25.10 9.21
CA LYS A 655 1.28 -24.28 10.40
C LYS A 655 1.86 -25.15 11.51
N SER A 656 2.82 -24.64 12.27
CA SER A 656 3.42 -25.34 13.40
C SER A 656 3.43 -24.50 14.68
N ALA A 657 3.38 -25.19 15.81
CA ALA A 657 3.52 -24.66 17.15
C ALA A 657 4.48 -25.55 17.94
N TRP A 658 5.21 -24.96 18.89
CA TRP A 658 6.15 -25.69 19.76
C TRP A 658 5.63 -25.67 21.18
N LEU A 659 5.32 -26.85 21.73
CA LEU A 659 4.80 -27.00 23.09
C LEU A 659 5.92 -27.45 24.04
N LYS A 660 6.21 -26.61 25.03
CA LYS A 660 7.14 -26.95 26.12
C LYS A 660 6.47 -27.86 27.13
N GLU A 661 7.25 -28.69 27.83
CA GLU A 661 6.74 -29.53 28.92
C GLU A 661 5.98 -28.72 29.99
N THR A 662 6.47 -27.51 30.31
CA THR A 662 5.84 -26.62 31.30
C THR A 662 4.52 -26.01 30.83
N ALA A 663 4.15 -26.16 29.55
CA ALA A 663 2.93 -25.56 29.01
C ALA A 663 1.67 -26.25 29.55
N HIS A 664 1.71 -27.57 29.73
CA HIS A 664 0.60 -28.33 30.27
C HIS A 664 1.07 -29.72 30.77
N PRO A 665 0.52 -30.27 31.88
CA PRO A 665 0.93 -31.57 32.40
C PRO A 665 0.85 -32.74 31.41
N ILE A 666 -0.02 -32.62 30.41
CA ILE A 666 -0.17 -33.63 29.36
C ILE A 666 1.09 -33.80 28.51
N ILE A 667 1.83 -32.71 28.26
CA ILE A 667 3.06 -32.74 27.47
C ILE A 667 4.17 -33.42 28.27
N GLY A 668 4.32 -33.12 29.55
CA GLY A 668 5.27 -33.81 30.43
C GLY A 668 4.97 -35.31 30.57
N ARG A 669 3.69 -35.69 30.70
CA ARG A 669 3.29 -37.11 30.70
C ARG A 669 3.61 -37.81 29.38
N LEU A 670 3.45 -37.11 28.25
CA LEU A 670 3.81 -37.64 26.93
C LEU A 670 5.32 -37.85 26.81
N ASP A 671 6.14 -36.88 27.22
CA ASP A 671 7.60 -36.99 27.23
C ASP A 671 8.07 -38.17 28.11
N GLN A 672 7.49 -38.32 29.31
CA GLN A 672 7.75 -39.48 30.17
C GLN A 672 7.40 -40.81 29.48
N ARG A 673 6.25 -40.89 28.79
CA ARG A 673 5.81 -42.07 28.04
C ARG A 673 6.79 -42.41 26.91
N ILE A 674 7.28 -41.40 26.19
CA ILE A 674 8.28 -41.58 25.12
C ILE A 674 9.60 -42.09 25.71
N THR A 675 10.07 -41.55 26.85
CA THR A 675 11.28 -42.04 27.53
C THR A 675 11.13 -43.50 27.99
N LEU A 676 10.00 -43.88 28.59
CA LEU A 676 9.77 -45.27 29.00
C LEU A 676 9.75 -46.23 27.79
N LEU A 677 9.18 -45.78 26.68
CA LEU A 677 9.07 -46.58 25.46
C LEU A 677 10.42 -46.77 24.76
N THR A 678 11.18 -45.67 24.58
CA THR A 678 12.41 -45.66 23.78
C THR A 678 13.67 -45.94 24.59
N GLY A 679 13.63 -45.71 25.90
CA GLY A 679 14.81 -45.69 26.77
C GLY A 679 15.70 -44.46 26.59
N LEU A 680 15.27 -43.49 25.76
CA LEU A 680 16.04 -42.30 25.40
C LEU A 680 15.71 -41.11 26.30
N ASN A 681 16.68 -40.20 26.42
CA ASN A 681 16.51 -38.92 27.08
C ASN A 681 15.80 -37.91 26.16
N VAL A 682 14.58 -37.52 26.49
CA VAL A 682 13.77 -36.59 25.68
C VAL A 682 13.62 -35.20 26.29
N GLN A 683 14.43 -34.90 27.30
CA GLN A 683 14.46 -33.60 27.97
C GLN A 683 15.42 -32.63 27.26
N PRO A 684 15.13 -31.32 27.21
CA PRO A 684 16.07 -30.33 26.67
C PRO A 684 17.42 -30.36 27.43
N PRO A 685 18.58 -30.24 26.74
CA PRO A 685 18.75 -29.96 25.31
C PRO A 685 18.84 -31.20 24.41
N TYR A 686 18.51 -32.39 24.92
CA TYR A 686 18.71 -33.67 24.22
C TYR A 686 17.58 -34.04 23.25
N ALA A 687 16.46 -33.31 23.32
CA ALA A 687 15.39 -33.37 22.34
C ALA A 687 14.74 -32.00 22.19
N GLU A 688 14.09 -31.79 21.06
CA GLU A 688 13.31 -30.59 20.81
C GLU A 688 12.00 -30.59 21.61
N TYR A 689 11.38 -29.42 21.72
CA TYR A 689 10.01 -29.31 22.23
C TYR A 689 9.05 -30.04 21.29
N LEU A 690 7.87 -30.43 21.81
CA LEU A 690 6.90 -31.13 20.98
C LEU A 690 6.42 -30.19 19.86
N GLN A 691 6.70 -30.56 18.62
CA GLN A 691 6.29 -29.81 17.45
C GLN A 691 4.91 -30.29 17.01
N VAL A 692 3.89 -29.45 17.16
CA VAL A 692 2.54 -29.73 16.68
C VAL A 692 2.34 -29.04 15.34
N VAL A 693 2.02 -29.81 14.31
CA VAL A 693 1.87 -29.36 12.93
C VAL A 693 0.45 -29.60 12.44
N ASN A 694 -0.18 -28.57 11.91
CA ASN A 694 -1.47 -28.64 11.24
C ASN A 694 -1.30 -28.45 9.72
N TYR A 695 -1.80 -29.42 8.97
CA TYR A 695 -1.93 -29.36 7.52
C TYR A 695 -3.40 -29.10 7.19
N GLY A 696 -3.67 -27.93 6.62
CA GLY A 696 -4.97 -27.62 6.03
C GLY A 696 -5.13 -28.26 4.65
N ILE A 697 -6.19 -27.87 3.96
CA ILE A 697 -6.54 -28.35 2.62
C ILE A 697 -5.41 -28.13 1.61
N GLY A 698 -5.05 -29.18 0.87
CA GLY A 698 -3.92 -29.18 -0.06
C GLY A 698 -2.55 -29.02 0.63
N GLY A 699 -2.52 -28.91 1.96
CA GLY A 699 -1.31 -28.93 2.77
C GLY A 699 -0.55 -30.21 2.53
N HIS A 700 0.75 -30.07 2.30
CA HIS A 700 1.65 -31.18 1.98
C HIS A 700 3.02 -30.90 2.58
N TYR A 701 3.82 -31.96 2.61
CA TYR A 701 5.23 -31.90 2.91
C TYR A 701 5.92 -32.94 2.02
N GLU A 702 6.82 -32.47 1.15
CA GLU A 702 7.67 -33.32 0.30
C GLU A 702 8.51 -34.32 1.11
N PRO A 703 9.15 -35.35 0.54
CA PRO A 703 9.94 -36.33 1.29
C PRO A 703 10.86 -35.71 2.35
N HIS A 704 10.59 -36.03 3.61
CA HIS A 704 11.15 -35.56 4.86
C HIS A 704 11.11 -36.70 5.88
N PHE A 705 11.36 -36.39 7.15
CA PHE A 705 11.05 -37.30 8.24
C PHE A 705 9.79 -36.79 8.96
N ASP A 706 8.59 -37.33 8.71
CA ASP A 706 7.61 -37.82 9.72
C ASP A 706 6.22 -38.27 9.12
N HIS A 707 5.54 -39.27 9.71
CA HIS A 707 4.13 -39.24 10.26
C HIS A 707 3.41 -40.61 10.40
N ALA A 708 2.46 -40.70 11.35
CA ALA A 708 1.33 -41.65 11.44
C ALA A 708 0.11 -41.02 12.17
N THR A 709 -1.04 -41.70 12.22
CA THR A 709 -2.32 -41.21 12.81
C THR A 709 -2.81 -42.12 13.95
N ASN A 710 -3.19 -41.55 15.11
CA ASN A 710 -3.65 -42.26 16.33
C ASN A 710 -2.76 -43.43 16.82
N ALA A 711 -1.49 -43.32 16.45
CA ALA A 711 -0.41 -44.22 16.76
C ALA A 711 0.89 -43.43 16.68
N ALA A 712 1.93 -43.87 17.39
CA ALA A 712 3.25 -43.29 17.25
C ALA A 712 4.07 -44.15 16.28
N LEU A 713 4.53 -43.54 15.20
CA LEU A 713 5.51 -44.17 14.32
C LEU A 713 6.91 -43.76 14.78
N PHE A 714 7.80 -44.74 14.90
CA PHE A 714 9.18 -44.53 15.33
C PHE A 714 10.14 -45.22 14.37
N TRP A 715 11.21 -44.53 14.01
CA TRP A 715 12.33 -45.04 13.23
C TRP A 715 13.56 -44.17 13.50
N TRP A 716 14.71 -44.58 13.00
CA TRP A 716 15.97 -43.87 13.19
C TRP A 716 16.37 -43.13 11.92
N ASN A 717 16.42 -41.80 11.96
CA ASN A 717 16.87 -40.98 10.81
C ASN A 717 18.38 -41.04 10.56
N LEU A 718 19.13 -41.59 11.53
CA LEU A 718 20.59 -41.66 11.51
C LEU A 718 21.04 -43.10 11.73
N HIS A 719 22.05 -43.51 10.97
CA HIS A 719 22.91 -44.65 11.29
C HIS A 719 23.59 -44.42 12.66
N ARG A 720 24.12 -45.48 13.28
CA ARG A 720 24.80 -45.40 14.59
C ARG A 720 26.12 -44.62 14.57
N ASN A 721 26.61 -44.27 13.38
CA ASN A 721 27.75 -43.38 13.18
C ASN A 721 27.38 -41.90 13.05
N GLY A 722 26.08 -41.56 13.17
CA GLY A 722 25.55 -40.20 13.07
C GLY A 722 25.27 -39.71 11.64
N GLN A 723 25.51 -40.53 10.60
CA GLN A 723 25.18 -40.18 9.22
C GLN A 723 23.68 -40.37 8.94
N GLY A 724 23.10 -39.50 8.12
CA GLY A 724 21.70 -39.58 7.72
C GLY A 724 21.40 -40.83 6.89
N ASP A 725 20.35 -41.56 7.26
CA ASP A 725 19.89 -42.76 6.56
C ASP A 725 18.93 -42.37 5.42
N GLY A 726 19.40 -42.48 4.18
CA GLY A 726 18.62 -42.16 2.98
C GLY A 726 17.41 -43.07 2.76
N ASP A 727 17.40 -44.29 3.29
CA ASP A 727 16.28 -45.23 3.15
C ASP A 727 15.11 -44.87 4.05
N THR A 728 15.32 -43.95 4.99
CA THR A 728 14.28 -43.42 5.87
C THR A 728 13.56 -42.20 5.31
N LEU A 729 13.78 -41.81 4.05
CA LEU A 729 13.01 -40.74 3.40
C LEU A 729 11.52 -41.08 3.29
N HIS A 730 10.63 -40.21 3.75
CA HIS A 730 9.18 -40.43 3.67
C HIS A 730 8.38 -39.15 3.54
N ALA A 731 7.11 -39.21 3.14
CA ALA A 731 6.36 -38.00 2.84
C ALA A 731 4.94 -38.05 3.39
N GLY A 732 4.35 -36.87 3.59
CA GLY A 732 2.95 -36.74 3.93
C GLY A 732 2.14 -36.50 2.67
N CYS A 733 1.24 -37.44 2.33
CA CYS A 733 0.31 -37.23 1.23
C CYS A 733 -0.54 -35.96 1.45
N PRO A 734 -0.90 -35.21 0.39
CA PRO A 734 -1.70 -34.01 0.55
C PRO A 734 -3.07 -34.38 1.11
N VAL A 735 -3.58 -33.55 2.01
CA VAL A 735 -4.89 -33.81 2.63
C VAL A 735 -5.98 -33.66 1.57
N LEU A 736 -6.54 -34.80 1.14
CA LEU A 736 -7.65 -34.85 0.19
C LEU A 736 -8.94 -34.31 0.81
N VAL A 737 -9.17 -34.61 2.09
CA VAL A 737 -10.36 -34.21 2.88
C VAL A 737 -9.96 -34.00 4.33
N GLY A 738 -10.50 -32.95 4.95
CA GLY A 738 -10.31 -32.62 6.35
C GLY A 738 -9.02 -31.87 6.62
N ASP A 739 -8.49 -32.10 7.81
CA ASP A 739 -7.21 -31.60 8.26
C ASP A 739 -6.39 -32.74 8.85
N LYS A 740 -5.07 -32.60 8.73
CA LYS A 740 -4.13 -33.57 9.31
C LYS A 740 -3.32 -32.88 10.39
N TRP A 741 -3.31 -33.48 11.56
CA TRP A 741 -2.47 -33.05 12.70
C TRP A 741 -1.36 -34.07 12.91
N VAL A 742 -0.15 -33.56 13.12
CA VAL A 742 1.03 -34.38 13.42
C VAL A 742 1.73 -33.77 14.61
N ALA A 743 2.16 -34.60 15.56
CA ALA A 743 2.97 -34.20 16.69
C ALA A 743 4.33 -34.91 16.60
N ASN A 744 5.38 -34.14 16.31
CA ASN A 744 6.74 -34.65 16.13
C ASN A 744 7.57 -34.38 17.38
N LYS A 745 8.32 -35.39 17.81
CA LYS A 745 9.30 -35.28 18.88
C LYS A 745 10.66 -35.67 18.32
N TRP A 746 11.48 -34.65 18.06
CA TRP A 746 12.84 -34.82 17.55
C TRP A 746 13.79 -35.11 18.71
N ILE A 747 14.39 -36.29 18.73
CA ILE A 747 15.38 -36.70 19.74
C ILE A 747 16.76 -36.62 19.09
N HIS A 748 17.67 -35.86 19.69
CA HIS A 748 19.01 -35.68 19.16
C HIS A 748 19.90 -36.88 19.50
N GLU A 749 20.94 -37.11 18.68
CA GLU A 749 21.98 -38.10 18.96
C GLU A 749 22.78 -37.74 20.22
N TYR A 750 23.05 -36.46 20.42
CA TYR A 750 23.76 -35.95 21.59
C TYR A 750 22.98 -36.19 22.89
N GLY A 751 23.66 -36.71 23.90
CA GLY A 751 23.09 -37.08 25.21
C GLY A 751 22.53 -38.49 25.29
N GLN A 752 22.63 -39.27 24.20
CA GLN A 752 22.17 -40.65 24.13
C GLN A 752 23.32 -41.66 24.13
N GLU A 753 24.57 -41.24 24.33
CA GLU A 753 25.79 -42.04 24.05
C GLU A 753 25.82 -43.36 24.85
N PHE A 754 25.25 -43.35 26.05
CA PHE A 754 25.17 -44.53 26.92
C PHE A 754 23.89 -45.36 26.74
N GLN A 755 22.86 -44.79 26.09
CA GLN A 755 21.56 -45.41 25.85
C GLN A 755 21.50 -46.03 24.45
N ARG A 756 22.10 -45.35 23.45
CA ARG A 756 22.28 -45.80 22.06
C ARG A 756 23.76 -45.73 21.69
N ARG A 757 24.48 -46.84 21.94
CA ARG A 757 25.91 -46.92 21.63
C ARG A 757 26.19 -46.84 20.12
N CYS A 758 27.21 -46.08 19.75
CA CYS A 758 27.73 -46.01 18.38
C CYS A 758 28.23 -47.39 17.92
N SER A 759 28.10 -47.68 16.63
CA SER A 759 28.65 -48.88 15.99
C SER A 759 29.85 -48.50 15.13
N PRO A 760 30.92 -49.33 15.10
CA PRO A 760 31.99 -49.18 14.12
C PRO A 760 31.55 -49.56 12.70
N ASN A 761 30.40 -50.24 12.53
CA ASN A 761 29.83 -50.54 11.23
C ASN A 761 29.10 -49.29 10.69
N PRO A 762 29.50 -48.73 9.53
CA PRO A 762 28.88 -47.54 8.99
C PRO A 762 27.46 -47.75 8.44
N GLU A 763 27.02 -48.99 8.22
CA GLU A 763 25.68 -49.34 7.72
C GLU A 763 24.68 -49.70 8.84
N GLU A 764 25.14 -49.82 10.10
CA GLU A 764 24.30 -49.99 11.29
C GLU A 764 23.92 -48.66 11.92
#